data_AF-A0A1H3U7N6-F1
#
_entry.id   AF-A0A1H3U7N6-F1
#
_cell.length_a   1.000
_cell.length_b   1.000
_cell.length_c   1.000
_cell.angle_alpha   90.00
_cell.angle_beta   90.00
_cell.angle_gamma   90.00
#
_symmetry.space_group_name_H-M   'P 1'
#
loop_
_entity.id
_entity.type
_entity.pdbx_description
1 polymer ?
#
loop_
_entity_poly.entity_id
_entity_poly.type
_entity_poly.pdbx_seq_one_letter_code
_entity_poly.pdbx_strand_id
1 'polypeptide(L)'
;MILDFNRDWTFCKKGEVPRHVNLPHDAMLTEKRSATCLNGEKTGYFPGGMYTYEKVFSLDQQDIGKYIAIFFEGIYQHATVFFNEKEMAYQAYGYTEFTVDLSEEAKAGENKITVVVDNSLEPNSRWYSGSGIYRPVFLIMKEKNHITDVSIQTLSYDPAVIEVVAQAEGAEVEILDGDKLVAKGPLGQFTLPHAQLWSAEHPHLYTCLIRTNDDEVRTDFGIRKIEWSARTGLLINGVETLLRGGCIHHDNGILGACAFSDAEERRVRILKKAGYNAIRAGHSPCSRALLDACDRLGMYVMDEAFDGWYTPKTHHDYSRDFDQAYASDIAAMVRKDLNHPSVIMYSIGNEVTETAEARGIQLTEEMVKLIRSLDPSRPVTCGINAMLNVLSAKGRGIYKDTSDYKPEPLPPISATKKQKESGSALFNAIMQKLNWLTNLMAGSKAGDAAIREAAERLDILGLNYGSSRYDKDIVNYPNRMMVGSETLVSELPYNWERVRKYKALIGDFVWVAWDYLGEAGLGDWTYFSYRGLMLAAGSGTIDLIGTIGAQSYFQQIIWGLYHKPYIGVRPVTHSKETAKQSRWRFTNAIDSWSWQGYEGRRAVVEVFSDASWIKLYLNGKLIGNKKIKKYKTKFIVKYMPGVLEAVAYDNNKEEVSRSFLETSGDETVLTVLPEKKSLYANGQDLCFVPIMLTDEAGVYKPARDVSIQVQVKGAGVLQALGSALCKTDEVFNQNVHDTYQGHALAVIRAGYLPGKIRVTVSASGIPAKDVEIEVLNVVG
;
A
#
# COMPACT_ATOMS: atom_id res chain seq x y z
N MET A 1 -6.15 10.29 29.56
CA MET A 1 -5.12 9.36 29.07
C MET A 1 -5.64 8.52 27.91
N ILE A 2 -4.73 8.09 27.02
CA ILE A 2 -4.99 7.11 25.95
C ILE A 2 -4.03 5.95 26.21
N LEU A 3 -4.56 4.73 26.25
CA LEU A 3 -3.84 3.52 26.63
C LEU A 3 -3.78 2.52 25.48
N ASP A 4 -2.61 1.93 25.26
CA ASP A 4 -2.47 0.76 24.40
C ASP A 4 -3.37 -0.37 24.91
N PHE A 5 -4.30 -0.82 24.06
CA PHE A 5 -5.27 -1.85 24.42
C PHE A 5 -5.07 -3.15 23.61
N ASN A 6 -3.93 -3.33 22.95
CA ASN A 6 -3.67 -4.40 22.00
C ASN A 6 -3.27 -5.76 22.62
N ARG A 7 -2.80 -5.75 23.87
CA ARG A 7 -2.25 -6.94 24.54
C ARG A 7 -3.30 -7.95 25.01
N ASP A 8 -3.00 -9.23 24.93
CA ASP A 8 -3.67 -10.36 25.61
C ASP A 8 -5.19 -10.47 25.37
N TRP A 9 -5.62 -10.38 24.10
CA TRP A 9 -7.01 -10.67 23.71
C TRP A 9 -7.24 -12.17 23.60
N THR A 10 -8.44 -12.62 23.96
CA THR A 10 -8.91 -13.97 23.66
C THR A 10 -9.55 -13.97 22.27
N PHE A 11 -9.02 -14.75 21.35
CA PHE A 11 -9.53 -14.93 20.00
C PHE A 11 -10.14 -16.31 19.84
N CYS A 12 -11.31 -16.38 19.21
CA CYS A 12 -11.98 -17.62 18.86
C CYS A 12 -12.56 -17.52 17.46
N LYS A 13 -12.21 -18.46 16.59
CA LYS A 13 -12.96 -18.69 15.35
C LYS A 13 -14.18 -19.54 15.67
N LYS A 14 -15.32 -19.23 15.06
CA LYS A 14 -16.58 -19.98 15.27
C LYS A 14 -16.36 -21.49 15.11
N GLY A 15 -16.58 -22.25 16.18
CA GLY A 15 -16.43 -23.70 16.20
C GLY A 15 -15.04 -24.24 16.55
N GLU A 16 -14.08 -23.36 16.86
CA GLU A 16 -12.72 -23.73 17.29
C GLU A 16 -12.49 -23.41 18.78
N VAL A 17 -11.31 -23.78 19.30
CA VAL A 17 -10.93 -23.53 20.70
C VAL A 17 -10.35 -22.11 20.83
N PRO A 18 -10.74 -21.33 21.85
CA PRO A 18 -10.17 -20.01 22.10
C PRO A 18 -8.66 -20.05 22.34
N ARG A 19 -7.94 -19.02 21.88
CA ARG A 19 -6.50 -18.82 22.09
C ARG A 19 -6.18 -17.35 22.32
N HIS A 20 -5.04 -17.05 22.95
CA HIS A 20 -4.60 -15.67 23.13
C HIS A 20 -3.93 -15.11 21.87
N VAL A 21 -4.15 -13.83 21.60
CA VAL A 21 -3.52 -13.05 20.54
C VAL A 21 -3.18 -11.64 21.02
N ASN A 22 -2.20 -11.01 20.38
CA ASN A 22 -1.92 -9.58 20.51
C ASN A 22 -2.30 -8.89 19.20
N LEU A 23 -3.02 -7.77 19.32
CA LEU A 23 -3.41 -6.96 18.18
C LEU A 23 -2.23 -6.10 17.68
N PRO A 24 -2.23 -5.65 16.42
CA PRO A 24 -3.16 -6.04 15.36
C PRO A 24 -3.06 -7.54 15.02
N HIS A 25 -4.19 -8.15 14.64
CA HIS A 25 -4.29 -9.56 14.30
C HIS A 25 -5.15 -9.77 13.05
N ASP A 26 -4.54 -10.38 12.04
CA ASP A 26 -5.20 -10.84 10.82
C ASP A 26 -5.46 -12.35 10.91
N ALA A 27 -6.70 -12.71 11.24
CA ALA A 27 -7.14 -14.10 11.33
C ALA A 27 -7.12 -14.81 9.97
N MET A 28 -7.40 -14.08 8.88
CA MET A 28 -7.47 -14.63 7.52
C MET A 28 -6.14 -15.22 7.08
N LEU A 29 -5.02 -14.64 7.52
CA LEU A 29 -3.68 -15.13 7.20
C LEU A 29 -3.39 -16.54 7.74
N THR A 30 -4.13 -16.95 8.77
CA THR A 30 -4.03 -18.27 9.39
C THR A 30 -5.00 -19.29 8.82
N GLU A 31 -5.91 -18.87 7.94
CA GLU A 31 -6.89 -19.74 7.32
C GLU A 31 -6.25 -20.67 6.29
N LYS A 32 -6.80 -21.88 6.20
CA LYS A 32 -6.33 -22.86 5.21
C LYS A 32 -6.83 -22.47 3.82
N ARG A 33 -5.89 -22.07 2.96
CA ARG A 33 -6.17 -21.80 1.54
C ARG A 33 -6.69 -23.04 0.80
N SER A 34 -7.57 -22.82 -0.17
CA SER A 34 -8.10 -23.88 -1.03
C SER A 34 -8.43 -23.38 -2.42
N ALA A 35 -8.14 -24.18 -3.45
CA ALA A 35 -8.56 -23.92 -4.83
C ALA A 35 -10.08 -23.80 -5.01
N THR A 36 -10.86 -24.34 -4.06
CA THR A 36 -12.34 -24.30 -4.08
C THR A 36 -12.93 -23.18 -3.22
N CYS A 37 -12.09 -22.33 -2.60
CA CYS A 37 -12.53 -21.15 -1.86
C CYS A 37 -13.31 -20.20 -2.76
N LEU A 38 -14.42 -19.64 -2.27
CA LEU A 38 -15.31 -18.76 -3.04
C LEU A 38 -14.63 -17.43 -3.40
N ASN A 39 -13.74 -16.94 -2.53
CA ASN A 39 -12.89 -15.81 -2.87
C ASN A 39 -11.96 -16.10 -4.06
N GLY A 40 -11.43 -17.32 -4.18
CA GLY A 40 -10.56 -17.74 -5.29
C GLY A 40 -9.34 -16.82 -5.45
N GLU A 41 -8.95 -16.54 -6.70
CA GLU A 41 -7.79 -15.67 -7.02
C GLU A 41 -7.91 -14.26 -6.41
N LYS A 42 -9.13 -13.75 -6.23
CA LYS A 42 -9.37 -12.36 -5.77
C LYS A 42 -8.70 -12.08 -4.43
N THR A 43 -8.79 -13.00 -3.47
CA THR A 43 -8.15 -12.83 -2.15
C THR A 43 -6.99 -13.79 -1.94
N GLY A 44 -6.42 -14.38 -3.00
CA GLY A 44 -5.29 -15.30 -2.88
C GLY A 44 -5.69 -16.66 -2.30
N TYR A 45 -6.94 -17.08 -2.51
CA TYR A 45 -7.57 -18.32 -2.05
C TYR A 45 -7.71 -18.45 -0.54
N PHE A 46 -7.58 -17.35 0.21
CA PHE A 46 -7.89 -17.33 1.62
C PHE A 46 -9.42 -17.23 1.81
N PRO A 47 -10.03 -18.15 2.57
CA PRO A 47 -11.40 -17.95 3.02
C PRO A 47 -11.41 -16.87 4.12
N GLY A 48 -12.54 -16.21 4.30
CA GLY A 48 -12.83 -15.45 5.49
C GLY A 48 -13.40 -16.36 6.57
N GLY A 49 -14.27 -15.79 7.41
CA GLY A 49 -14.84 -16.52 8.54
C GLY A 49 -15.53 -15.58 9.53
N MET A 50 -16.03 -16.18 10.60
CA MET A 50 -16.66 -15.46 11.70
C MET A 50 -15.80 -15.65 12.95
N TYR A 51 -15.41 -14.53 13.55
CA TYR A 51 -14.44 -14.48 14.62
C TYR A 51 -14.98 -13.71 15.82
N THR A 52 -14.55 -14.10 17.01
CA THR A 52 -14.86 -13.39 18.26
C THR A 52 -13.57 -13.03 18.95
N TYR A 53 -13.43 -11.77 19.32
CA TYR A 53 -12.35 -11.24 20.15
C TYR A 53 -12.94 -10.81 21.48
N GLU A 54 -12.38 -11.26 22.60
CA GLU A 54 -12.83 -10.89 23.93
C GLU A 54 -11.68 -10.37 24.77
N LYS A 55 -11.96 -9.36 25.57
CA LYS A 55 -11.02 -8.85 26.57
C LYS A 55 -11.75 -8.46 27.84
N VAL A 56 -11.17 -8.87 28.95
CA VAL A 56 -11.59 -8.51 30.29
C VAL A 56 -10.59 -7.51 30.84
N PHE A 57 -11.09 -6.41 31.40
CA PHE A 57 -10.27 -5.37 32.01
C PHE A 57 -11.01 -4.78 33.21
N SER A 58 -10.24 -4.23 34.16
CA SER A 58 -10.82 -3.61 35.35
C SER A 58 -10.74 -2.09 35.26
N LEU A 59 -11.78 -1.42 35.77
CA LEU A 59 -11.83 0.03 35.96
C LEU A 59 -11.90 0.35 37.45
N ASP A 60 -11.18 1.37 37.88
CA ASP A 60 -11.23 1.79 39.28
C ASP A 60 -12.49 2.63 39.55
N GLN A 61 -12.90 2.72 40.81
CA GLN A 61 -14.07 3.55 41.20
C GLN A 61 -13.90 5.03 40.81
N GLN A 62 -12.65 5.52 40.77
CA GLN A 62 -12.30 6.88 40.37
C GLN A 62 -12.42 7.15 38.87
N ASP A 63 -12.53 6.10 38.04
CA ASP A 63 -12.67 6.25 36.60
C ASP A 63 -14.13 6.41 36.18
N ILE A 64 -15.05 5.94 37.02
CA ILE A 64 -16.48 6.02 36.74
C ILE A 64 -16.92 7.48 36.74
N GLY A 65 -17.59 7.88 35.66
CA GLY A 65 -18.00 9.26 35.40
C GLY A 65 -17.07 10.04 34.46
N LYS A 66 -15.89 9.49 34.12
CA LYS A 66 -15.05 9.99 33.02
C LYS A 66 -15.65 9.63 31.65
N TYR A 67 -15.13 10.24 30.60
CA TYR A 67 -15.29 9.73 29.25
C TYR A 67 -14.42 8.49 29.07
N ILE A 68 -15.07 7.34 28.87
CA ILE A 68 -14.42 6.06 28.67
C ILE A 68 -14.84 5.52 27.31
N ALA A 69 -13.90 5.29 26.41
CA ALA A 69 -14.20 4.80 25.07
C ALA A 69 -13.13 3.85 24.54
N ILE A 70 -13.50 3.01 23.57
CA ILE A 70 -12.55 2.20 22.81
C ILE A 70 -12.48 2.74 21.40
N PHE A 71 -11.28 3.11 20.96
CA PHE A 71 -10.99 3.51 19.60
C PHE A 71 -10.44 2.33 18.81
N PHE A 72 -11.11 2.00 17.70
CA PHE A 72 -10.68 1.01 16.73
C PHE A 72 -10.25 1.71 15.45
N GLU A 73 -8.99 1.54 15.05
CA GLU A 73 -8.49 2.17 13.82
C GLU A 73 -8.99 1.43 12.55
N GLY A 74 -9.37 0.15 12.68
CA GLY A 74 -9.96 -0.62 11.58
C GLY A 74 -10.19 -2.10 11.91
N ILE A 75 -11.35 -2.61 11.51
CA ILE A 75 -11.75 -4.01 11.68
C ILE A 75 -12.38 -4.50 10.38
N TYR A 76 -11.84 -5.55 9.76
CA TYR A 76 -12.39 -6.10 8.52
C TYR A 76 -13.14 -7.40 8.79
N GLN A 77 -14.45 -7.50 8.61
CA GLN A 77 -15.44 -6.43 8.38
C GLN A 77 -16.74 -6.80 9.13
N HIS A 78 -17.80 -6.00 8.98
CA HIS A 78 -19.10 -6.21 9.65
C HIS A 78 -18.93 -6.50 11.15
N ALA A 79 -18.27 -5.59 11.85
CA ALA A 79 -17.93 -5.73 13.24
C ALA A 79 -19.10 -5.29 14.15
N THR A 80 -19.50 -6.15 15.09
CA THR A 80 -20.42 -5.80 16.17
C THR A 80 -19.66 -5.79 17.49
N VAL A 81 -19.75 -4.69 18.23
CA VAL A 81 -19.08 -4.51 19.52
C VAL A 81 -20.09 -4.60 20.64
N PHE A 82 -19.83 -5.51 21.58
CA PHE A 82 -20.58 -5.69 22.80
C PHE A 82 -19.74 -5.27 24.01
N PHE A 83 -20.36 -4.62 24.98
CA PHE A 83 -19.75 -4.28 26.25
C PHE A 83 -20.68 -4.71 27.39
N ASN A 84 -20.19 -5.54 28.30
CA ASN A 84 -20.99 -6.13 29.38
C ASN A 84 -22.32 -6.73 28.85
N GLU A 85 -22.25 -7.51 27.76
CA GLU A 85 -23.37 -8.15 27.05
C GLU A 85 -24.32 -7.21 26.28
N LYS A 86 -24.17 -5.89 26.39
CA LYS A 86 -24.94 -4.91 25.62
C LYS A 86 -24.27 -4.62 24.28
N GLU A 87 -25.03 -4.64 23.19
CA GLU A 87 -24.53 -4.16 21.88
C GLU A 87 -24.35 -2.64 21.92
N MET A 88 -23.15 -2.19 21.58
CA MET A 88 -22.75 -0.77 21.65
C MET A 88 -22.58 -0.14 20.27
N ALA A 89 -22.09 -0.90 19.28
CA ALA A 89 -21.82 -0.38 17.96
C ALA A 89 -21.82 -1.48 16.89
N TYR A 90 -22.13 -1.08 15.66
CA TYR A 90 -21.96 -1.87 14.45
C TYR A 90 -21.20 -1.05 13.40
N GLN A 91 -20.14 -1.63 12.84
CA GLN A 91 -19.34 -1.03 11.79
C GLN A 91 -19.27 -1.97 10.59
N ALA A 92 -19.96 -1.62 9.50
CA ALA A 92 -19.97 -2.42 8.29
C ALA A 92 -18.65 -2.33 7.53
N TYR A 93 -18.18 -1.10 7.27
CA TYR A 93 -17.02 -0.87 6.43
C TYR A 93 -15.71 -1.25 7.11
N GLY A 94 -14.88 -2.01 6.41
CA GLY A 94 -13.69 -2.63 7.00
C GLY A 94 -12.44 -1.75 7.14
N TYR A 95 -12.49 -0.50 6.68
CA TYR A 95 -11.27 0.33 6.50
C TYR A 95 -11.30 1.69 7.20
N THR A 96 -12.43 2.07 7.78
CA THR A 96 -12.59 3.32 8.52
C THR A 96 -12.44 3.11 10.02
N GLU A 97 -11.92 4.13 10.68
CA GLU A 97 -11.79 4.16 12.13
C GLU A 97 -13.11 4.57 12.80
N PHE A 98 -13.34 4.08 14.02
CA PHE A 98 -14.53 4.43 14.81
C PHE A 98 -14.26 4.31 16.31
N THR A 99 -15.05 5.03 17.11
CA THR A 99 -14.94 5.07 18.57
C THR A 99 -16.24 4.59 19.18
N VAL A 100 -16.14 3.70 20.18
CA VAL A 100 -17.28 3.19 20.95
C VAL A 100 -17.25 3.80 22.34
N ASP A 101 -18.19 4.69 22.64
CA ASP A 101 -18.36 5.29 23.98
C ASP A 101 -18.96 4.26 24.95
N LEU A 102 -18.26 4.04 26.06
CA LEU A 102 -18.61 3.09 27.11
C LEU A 102 -19.05 3.80 28.40
N SER A 103 -19.03 5.13 28.44
CA SER A 103 -19.08 5.92 29.67
C SER A 103 -20.31 5.63 30.55
N GLU A 104 -21.47 5.40 29.93
CA GLU A 104 -22.73 5.13 30.65
C GLU A 104 -22.85 3.69 31.16
N GLU A 105 -22.18 2.74 30.50
CA GLU A 105 -22.27 1.30 30.80
C GLU A 105 -21.08 0.80 31.64
N ALA A 106 -20.03 1.61 31.74
CA ALA A 106 -18.83 1.30 32.51
C ALA A 106 -19.15 1.21 34.00
N LYS A 107 -18.67 0.14 34.64
CA LYS A 107 -18.80 -0.08 36.08
C LYS A 107 -17.43 -0.26 36.72
N ALA A 108 -17.33 0.07 38.01
CA ALA A 108 -16.12 -0.22 38.77
C ALA A 108 -15.91 -1.73 38.88
N GLY A 109 -14.65 -2.16 38.87
CA GLY A 109 -14.26 -3.56 38.82
C GLY A 109 -14.25 -4.10 37.38
N GLU A 110 -14.59 -5.38 37.23
CA GLU A 110 -14.44 -6.11 35.98
C GLU A 110 -15.45 -5.69 34.91
N ASN A 111 -14.94 -5.45 33.70
CA ASN A 111 -15.71 -5.18 32.50
C ASN A 111 -15.24 -6.11 31.38
N LYS A 112 -16.16 -6.45 30.48
CA LYS A 112 -15.87 -7.31 29.32
C LYS A 112 -16.27 -6.61 28.03
N ILE A 113 -15.35 -6.57 27.08
CA ILE A 113 -15.62 -6.23 25.69
C ILE A 113 -15.57 -7.50 24.84
N THR A 114 -16.55 -7.64 23.94
CA THR A 114 -16.61 -8.72 22.95
C THR A 114 -16.81 -8.08 21.57
N VAL A 115 -15.96 -8.42 20.61
CA VAL A 115 -16.07 -7.97 19.22
C VAL A 115 -16.34 -9.19 18.35
N VAL A 116 -17.49 -9.22 17.69
CA VAL A 116 -17.83 -10.22 16.68
C VAL A 116 -17.49 -9.62 15.31
N VAL A 117 -16.71 -10.34 14.52
CA VAL A 117 -16.28 -9.93 13.18
C VAL A 117 -16.76 -10.96 12.18
N ASP A 118 -17.60 -10.56 11.24
CA ASP A 118 -18.15 -11.45 10.22
C ASP A 118 -17.58 -11.13 8.84
N ASN A 119 -16.67 -11.97 8.37
CA ASN A 119 -16.19 -11.98 7.00
C ASN A 119 -16.52 -13.32 6.32
N SER A 120 -17.62 -13.97 6.69
CA SER A 120 -17.97 -15.32 6.22
C SER A 120 -18.67 -15.35 4.86
N LEU A 121 -19.24 -14.22 4.42
CA LEU A 121 -19.90 -14.11 3.12
C LEU A 121 -18.87 -13.80 2.03
N GLU A 122 -18.65 -14.75 1.12
CA GLU A 122 -17.63 -14.70 0.07
C GLU A 122 -18.25 -14.89 -1.33
N PRO A 123 -17.73 -14.23 -2.39
CA PRO A 123 -16.63 -13.26 -2.36
C PRO A 123 -17.11 -11.85 -1.98
N ASN A 124 -16.28 -11.13 -1.22
CA ASN A 124 -16.55 -9.76 -0.75
C ASN A 124 -15.44 -8.73 -1.08
N SER A 125 -14.33 -9.16 -1.69
CA SER A 125 -13.22 -8.27 -2.06
C SER A 125 -12.57 -8.71 -3.38
N ARG A 126 -11.90 -7.77 -4.06
CA ARG A 126 -11.09 -8.03 -5.27
C ARG A 126 -9.62 -8.32 -4.99
N TRP A 127 -9.13 -7.94 -3.81
CA TRP A 127 -7.78 -8.16 -3.30
C TRP A 127 -7.85 -8.80 -1.90
N TYR A 128 -6.71 -9.24 -1.35
CA TYR A 128 -6.67 -9.77 0.01
C TYR A 128 -7.08 -8.70 1.03
N SER A 129 -8.19 -8.92 1.72
CA SER A 129 -8.71 -7.98 2.71
C SER A 129 -8.05 -8.13 4.09
N GLY A 130 -7.61 -9.34 4.42
CA GLY A 130 -7.43 -9.76 5.81
C GLY A 130 -8.78 -9.99 6.50
N SER A 131 -8.76 -10.38 7.77
CA SER A 131 -9.96 -10.45 8.63
C SER A 131 -9.65 -10.28 10.10
N GLY A 132 -10.52 -9.60 10.84
CA GLY A 132 -10.35 -9.33 12.27
C GLY A 132 -9.90 -7.90 12.55
N ILE A 133 -9.32 -7.71 13.74
CA ILE A 133 -8.87 -6.40 14.23
C ILE A 133 -7.42 -6.19 13.77
N TYR A 134 -7.27 -5.81 12.50
CA TYR A 134 -5.98 -5.74 11.80
C TYR A 134 -5.26 -4.39 11.97
N ARG A 135 -5.89 -3.41 12.61
CA ARG A 135 -5.25 -2.17 13.06
C ARG A 135 -5.30 -2.05 14.59
N PRO A 136 -4.44 -1.20 15.20
CA PRO A 136 -4.39 -1.04 16.65
C PRO A 136 -5.71 -0.59 17.30
N VAL A 137 -5.83 -0.90 18.60
CA VAL A 137 -6.94 -0.53 19.47
C VAL A 137 -6.43 0.22 20.69
N PHE A 138 -7.15 1.26 21.09
CA PHE A 138 -6.80 2.09 22.23
C PHE A 138 -7.98 2.27 23.19
N LEU A 139 -7.70 2.27 24.49
CA LEU A 139 -8.65 2.66 25.53
C LEU A 139 -8.45 4.14 25.86
N ILE A 140 -9.50 4.93 25.68
CA ILE A 140 -9.52 6.36 25.97
C ILE A 140 -10.20 6.54 27.32
N MET A 141 -9.53 7.22 28.25
CA MET A 141 -10.05 7.57 29.57
C MET A 141 -9.71 9.03 29.85
N LYS A 142 -10.67 9.94 29.69
CA LYS A 142 -10.46 11.39 29.82
C LYS A 142 -11.61 12.04 30.60
N GLU A 143 -11.43 13.27 31.07
CA GLU A 143 -12.54 14.03 31.65
C GLU A 143 -13.63 14.32 30.60
N LYS A 144 -14.88 14.56 31.00
CA LYS A 144 -16.00 14.72 30.04
C LYS A 144 -15.82 15.91 29.09
N ASN A 145 -15.15 16.97 29.54
CA ASN A 145 -14.85 18.19 28.78
C ASN A 145 -13.44 18.16 28.15
N HIS A 146 -12.92 16.97 27.86
CA HIS A 146 -11.60 16.80 27.26
C HIS A 146 -11.50 17.38 25.84
N ILE A 147 -10.26 17.55 25.37
CA ILE A 147 -9.97 18.16 24.08
C ILE A 147 -10.37 17.20 22.96
N THR A 148 -11.22 17.67 22.03
CA THR A 148 -11.63 16.93 20.82
C THR A 148 -11.58 17.82 19.58
N ASP A 149 -11.81 17.22 18.39
CA ASP A 149 -11.92 17.91 17.10
C ASP A 149 -10.74 18.84 16.76
N VAL A 150 -9.51 18.39 17.04
CA VAL A 150 -8.29 19.15 16.73
C VAL A 150 -8.06 19.24 15.23
N SER A 151 -7.98 20.46 14.70
CA SER A 151 -7.66 20.77 13.31
C SER A 151 -6.63 21.88 13.24
N ILE A 152 -5.59 21.68 12.42
CA ILE A 152 -4.50 22.63 12.19
C ILE A 152 -4.41 22.92 10.70
N GLN A 153 -4.77 24.15 10.31
CA GLN A 153 -4.80 24.57 8.90
C GLN A 153 -3.72 25.61 8.61
N THR A 154 -3.03 25.47 7.48
CA THR A 154 -2.14 26.52 6.96
C THR A 154 -2.96 27.54 6.17
N LEU A 155 -3.03 28.79 6.65
CA LEU A 155 -3.72 29.91 5.98
C LEU A 155 -2.80 30.65 5.00
N SER A 156 -1.52 30.74 5.33
CA SER A 156 -0.46 31.32 4.50
C SER A 156 0.85 30.57 4.74
N TYR A 157 1.71 30.50 3.73
CA TYR A 157 3.06 29.94 3.86
C TYR A 157 4.16 31.00 3.81
N ASP A 158 3.85 32.25 3.45
CA ASP A 158 4.81 33.37 3.39
C ASP A 158 4.14 34.74 3.68
N PRO A 159 4.31 35.32 4.89
CA PRO A 159 4.82 34.63 6.09
C PRO A 159 3.87 33.48 6.47
N ALA A 160 4.39 32.46 7.14
CA ALA A 160 3.55 31.33 7.54
C ALA A 160 2.54 31.74 8.61
N VAL A 161 1.28 31.40 8.39
CA VAL A 161 0.18 31.59 9.33
C VAL A 161 -0.61 30.29 9.39
N ILE A 162 -0.79 29.76 10.60
CA ILE A 162 -1.64 28.60 10.85
C ILE A 162 -2.83 28.99 11.71
N GLU A 163 -3.91 28.22 11.61
CA GLU A 163 -5.07 28.29 12.48
C GLU A 163 -5.24 26.96 13.22
N VAL A 164 -5.37 27.03 14.54
CA VAL A 164 -5.57 25.88 15.42
C VAL A 164 -6.98 25.96 16.00
N VAL A 165 -7.80 24.95 15.70
CA VAL A 165 -9.18 24.80 16.17
C VAL A 165 -9.29 23.51 16.96
N ALA A 166 -10.02 23.54 18.07
CA ALA A 166 -10.38 22.38 18.87
C ALA A 166 -11.64 22.68 19.71
N GLN A 167 -12.36 21.64 20.13
CA GLN A 167 -13.33 21.77 21.20
C GLN A 167 -12.61 21.64 22.54
N ALA A 168 -12.25 22.78 23.14
CA ALA A 168 -11.63 22.84 24.46
C ALA A 168 -11.81 24.22 25.10
N GLU A 169 -12.47 24.27 26.26
CA GLU A 169 -12.69 25.53 26.98
C GLU A 169 -11.42 25.94 27.74
N GLY A 170 -11.01 27.21 27.58
CA GLY A 170 -9.84 27.75 28.28
C GLY A 170 -8.50 27.13 27.87
N ALA A 171 -8.43 26.48 26.70
CA ALA A 171 -7.23 25.80 26.26
C ALA A 171 -6.10 26.77 25.88
N GLU A 172 -4.88 26.39 26.23
CA GLU A 172 -3.64 27.01 25.81
C GLU A 172 -2.96 26.16 24.74
N VAL A 173 -2.46 26.81 23.70
CA VAL A 173 -1.78 26.18 22.57
C VAL A 173 -0.30 26.56 22.59
N GLU A 174 0.56 25.57 22.41
CA GLU A 174 2.00 25.72 22.19
C GLU A 174 2.38 25.06 20.87
N ILE A 175 3.14 25.79 20.04
CA ILE A 175 3.71 25.27 18.80
C ILE A 175 5.20 25.06 19.01
N LEU A 176 5.68 23.85 18.75
CA LEU A 176 7.06 23.43 18.92
C LEU A 176 7.72 23.07 17.58
N ASP A 177 8.98 23.47 17.41
CA ASP A 177 9.91 22.97 16.39
C ASP A 177 10.96 22.11 17.11
N GLY A 178 10.80 20.78 17.03
CA GLY A 178 11.46 19.86 17.96
C GLY A 178 11.09 20.18 19.41
N ASP A 179 12.08 20.49 20.25
CA ASP A 179 11.86 20.88 21.65
C ASP A 179 11.71 22.41 21.84
N LYS A 180 11.82 23.21 20.77
CA LYS A 180 11.82 24.67 20.84
C LYS A 180 10.40 25.22 20.71
N LEU A 181 9.92 25.94 21.72
CA LEU A 181 8.70 26.74 21.63
C LEU A 181 8.85 27.89 20.63
N VAL A 182 8.04 27.89 19.57
CA VAL A 182 8.05 28.91 18.50
C VAL A 182 6.83 29.83 18.52
N ALA A 183 5.70 29.38 19.07
CA ALA A 183 4.52 30.22 19.32
C ALA A 183 3.69 29.69 20.49
N LYS A 184 2.95 30.58 21.15
CA LYS A 184 2.09 30.26 22.30
C LYS A 184 0.91 31.22 22.39
N GLY A 185 -0.28 30.73 22.75
CA GLY A 185 -1.49 31.55 22.85
C GLY A 185 -2.77 30.73 23.01
N PRO A 186 -3.94 31.36 23.01
CA PRO A 186 -5.21 30.63 22.98
C PRO A 186 -5.44 29.96 21.61
N LEU A 187 -6.46 29.10 21.50
CA LEU A 187 -6.96 28.62 20.20
C LEU A 187 -7.19 29.79 19.24
N GLY A 188 -6.79 29.63 17.97
CA GLY A 188 -6.82 30.69 16.97
C GLY A 188 -5.61 30.68 16.05
N GLN A 189 -5.24 31.86 15.55
CA GLN A 189 -4.21 32.02 14.52
C GLN A 189 -2.82 32.31 15.11
N PHE A 190 -1.81 31.66 14.54
CA PHE A 190 -0.40 31.82 14.91
C PHE A 190 0.44 32.20 13.69
N THR A 191 1.23 33.26 13.82
CA THR A 191 2.20 33.67 12.78
C THR A 191 3.58 33.10 13.10
N LEU A 192 4.18 32.42 12.12
CA LEU A 192 5.46 31.73 12.22
C LEU A 192 6.41 32.27 11.12
N PRO A 193 7.02 33.45 11.30
CA PRO A 193 7.66 34.22 10.22
C PRO A 193 8.89 33.56 9.58
N HIS A 194 9.45 32.53 10.20
CA HIS A 194 10.61 31.78 9.70
C HIS A 194 10.33 30.28 9.61
N ALA A 195 9.07 29.90 9.37
CA ALA A 195 8.68 28.51 9.30
C ALA A 195 9.38 27.77 8.16
N GLN A 196 9.98 26.63 8.47
CA GLN A 196 10.33 25.60 7.50
C GLN A 196 9.04 24.95 6.96
N LEU A 197 8.91 24.89 5.64
CA LEU A 197 7.72 24.36 4.98
C LEU A 197 7.84 22.86 4.72
N TRP A 198 6.72 22.16 4.80
CA TRP A 198 6.62 20.74 4.48
C TRP A 198 6.45 20.53 2.96
N SER A 199 7.18 19.56 2.42
CA SER A 199 7.00 18.97 1.09
C SER A 199 7.49 17.52 1.12
N ALA A 200 7.22 16.71 0.10
CA ALA A 200 7.76 15.36 0.03
C ALA A 200 9.31 15.35 0.00
N GLU A 201 9.93 16.39 -0.54
CA GLU A 201 11.38 16.55 -0.61
C GLU A 201 11.97 17.14 0.68
N HIS A 202 11.20 17.96 1.41
CA HIS A 202 11.58 18.58 2.68
C HIS A 202 10.46 18.40 3.73
N PRO A 203 10.37 17.24 4.39
CA PRO A 203 9.23 16.89 5.25
C PRO A 203 9.37 17.43 6.68
N HIS A 204 9.46 18.74 6.83
CA HIS A 204 9.58 19.36 8.15
C HIS A 204 8.24 19.37 8.90
N LEU A 205 8.24 18.87 10.14
CA LEU A 205 7.06 18.78 11.00
C LEU A 205 7.25 19.63 12.27
N TYR A 206 6.17 20.30 12.67
CA TYR A 206 6.00 20.93 13.97
C TYR A 206 5.11 20.08 14.84
N THR A 207 5.09 20.37 16.13
CA THR A 207 4.13 19.81 17.07
C THR A 207 3.24 20.92 17.63
N CYS A 208 1.94 20.70 17.58
CA CYS A 208 0.95 21.47 18.33
C CYS A 208 0.60 20.74 19.62
N LEU A 209 0.79 21.41 20.76
CA LEU A 209 0.33 20.96 22.07
C LEU A 209 -0.84 21.82 22.48
N ILE A 210 -1.99 21.21 22.73
CA ILE A 210 -3.18 21.86 23.27
C ILE A 210 -3.34 21.36 24.70
N ARG A 211 -3.39 22.27 25.67
CA ARG A 211 -3.51 21.96 27.10
C ARG A 211 -4.71 22.64 27.71
N THR A 212 -5.46 21.90 28.49
CA THR A 212 -6.38 22.42 29.50
C THR A 212 -5.82 22.10 30.89
N ASN A 213 -6.56 22.39 31.96
CA ASN A 213 -6.14 22.00 33.31
C ASN A 213 -6.07 20.47 33.48
N ASP A 214 -6.87 19.72 32.72
CA ASP A 214 -7.14 18.29 32.95
C ASP A 214 -6.83 17.40 31.74
N ASP A 215 -6.45 17.97 30.59
CA ASP A 215 -6.15 17.22 29.37
C ASP A 215 -5.03 17.86 28.54
N GLU A 216 -4.32 17.02 27.79
CA GLU A 216 -3.32 17.44 26.81
C GLU A 216 -3.50 16.62 25.53
N VAL A 217 -3.46 17.30 24.38
CA VAL A 217 -3.41 16.66 23.07
C VAL A 217 -2.17 17.16 22.32
N ARG A 218 -1.40 16.18 21.83
CA ARG A 218 -0.24 16.40 20.97
C ARG A 218 -0.60 16.02 19.54
N THR A 219 -0.34 16.90 18.60
CA THR A 219 -0.57 16.66 17.16
C THR A 219 0.61 17.18 16.36
N ASP A 220 1.27 16.29 15.62
CA ASP A 220 2.29 16.70 14.66
C ASP A 220 1.62 17.19 13.37
N PHE A 221 2.17 18.23 12.76
CA PHE A 221 1.63 18.84 11.54
C PHE A 221 2.74 19.45 10.68
N GLY A 222 2.46 19.64 9.40
CA GLY A 222 3.37 20.30 8.46
C GLY A 222 2.75 21.58 7.90
N ILE A 223 3.56 22.64 7.80
CA ILE A 223 3.13 23.91 7.22
C ILE A 223 3.35 23.85 5.72
N ARG A 224 2.27 23.87 4.94
CA ARG A 224 2.37 23.90 3.48
C ARG A 224 1.11 24.45 2.83
N LYS A 225 1.25 24.91 1.60
CA LYS A 225 0.10 25.29 0.76
C LYS A 225 0.03 24.43 -0.48
N ILE A 226 -1.18 23.98 -0.80
CA ILE A 226 -1.51 23.27 -2.03
C ILE A 226 -2.28 24.23 -2.93
N GLU A 227 -1.86 24.37 -4.17
CA GLU A 227 -2.55 25.17 -5.18
C GLU A 227 -2.64 24.35 -6.46
N TRP A 228 -3.78 24.39 -7.15
CA TRP A 228 -3.97 23.64 -8.39
C TRP A 228 -4.73 24.46 -9.41
N SER A 229 -4.23 24.49 -10.65
CA SER A 229 -4.98 25.02 -11.80
C SER A 229 -4.42 24.47 -13.10
N ALA A 230 -5.23 24.40 -14.15
CA ALA A 230 -4.75 23.91 -15.46
C ALA A 230 -3.66 24.81 -16.08
N ARG A 231 -3.50 26.04 -15.57
CA ARG A 231 -2.49 27.01 -16.03
C ARG A 231 -1.14 26.79 -15.35
N THR A 232 -1.14 26.49 -14.06
CA THR A 232 0.07 26.39 -13.23
C THR A 232 0.46 24.96 -12.90
N GLY A 233 -0.47 24.03 -13.02
CA GLY A 233 -0.34 22.66 -12.52
C GLY A 233 -0.60 22.59 -11.02
N LEU A 234 -0.12 21.52 -10.41
CA LEU A 234 -0.09 21.35 -8.95
C LEU A 234 1.14 22.08 -8.40
N LEU A 235 0.92 23.02 -7.50
CA LEU A 235 1.98 23.71 -6.76
C LEU A 235 1.93 23.29 -5.29
N ILE A 236 3.10 22.98 -4.73
CA ILE A 236 3.30 22.85 -3.30
C ILE A 236 4.26 23.96 -2.89
N ASN A 237 3.82 24.85 -2.00
CA ASN A 237 4.59 26.02 -1.56
C ASN A 237 5.06 26.91 -2.74
N GLY A 238 4.19 27.09 -3.74
CA GLY A 238 4.50 27.86 -4.95
C GLY A 238 5.40 27.13 -5.98
N VAL A 239 5.86 25.90 -5.69
CA VAL A 239 6.74 25.12 -6.57
C VAL A 239 5.92 24.07 -7.33
N GLU A 240 6.05 24.06 -8.66
CA GLU A 240 5.44 23.03 -9.49
C GLU A 240 5.92 21.63 -9.09
N THR A 241 4.95 20.78 -8.77
CA THR A 241 5.18 19.44 -8.25
C THR A 241 4.53 18.42 -9.17
N LEU A 242 5.36 17.53 -9.73
CA LEU A 242 4.90 16.39 -10.53
C LEU A 242 4.87 15.13 -9.67
N LEU A 243 3.76 14.39 -9.73
CA LEU A 243 3.56 13.19 -8.94
C LEU A 243 4.12 11.96 -9.67
N ARG A 244 5.23 11.44 -9.15
CA ARG A 244 5.76 10.10 -9.45
C ARG A 244 5.05 9.12 -8.55
N GLY A 245 3.83 8.80 -8.95
CA GLY A 245 2.85 8.07 -8.18
C GLY A 245 2.99 6.56 -8.30
N GLY A 246 2.59 5.88 -7.24
CA GLY A 246 2.45 4.43 -7.22
C GLY A 246 1.20 4.02 -6.44
N CYS A 247 0.38 3.14 -6.99
CA CYS A 247 -0.71 2.54 -6.22
C CYS A 247 -0.12 1.53 -5.22
N ILE A 248 -0.74 1.42 -4.05
CA ILE A 248 -0.45 0.39 -3.04
C ILE A 248 -1.76 -0.19 -2.48
N HIS A 249 -1.74 -1.47 -2.11
CA HIS A 249 -2.77 -2.07 -1.25
C HIS A 249 -2.35 -1.99 0.22
N HIS A 250 -3.29 -2.28 1.14
CA HIS A 250 -3.05 -2.13 2.57
C HIS A 250 -2.19 -3.25 3.17
N ASP A 251 -2.22 -4.47 2.59
CA ASP A 251 -1.49 -5.61 3.17
C ASP A 251 0.04 -5.40 3.20
N ASN A 252 0.65 -5.73 4.33
CA ASN A 252 2.09 -5.67 4.56
C ASN A 252 2.78 -6.99 4.16
N GLY A 253 2.36 -7.57 3.03
CA GLY A 253 2.92 -8.78 2.44
C GLY A 253 2.79 -9.99 3.36
N ILE A 254 3.91 -10.50 3.84
CA ILE A 254 3.94 -11.70 4.71
C ILE A 254 3.32 -11.47 6.09
N LEU A 255 3.01 -10.22 6.45
CA LEU A 255 2.28 -9.84 7.65
C LEU A 255 0.75 -9.81 7.47
N GLY A 256 0.25 -10.04 6.26
CA GLY A 256 -1.16 -9.86 5.93
C GLY A 256 -1.61 -8.41 6.12
N ALA A 257 -2.84 -8.19 6.56
CA ALA A 257 -3.40 -6.86 6.72
C ALA A 257 -2.85 -6.08 7.93
N CYS A 258 -2.10 -6.72 8.84
CA CYS A 258 -1.67 -6.08 10.09
C CYS A 258 -0.89 -4.77 9.85
N ALA A 259 -1.42 -3.65 10.38
CA ALA A 259 -0.85 -2.31 10.22
C ALA A 259 0.07 -1.95 11.40
N PHE A 260 1.33 -2.39 11.34
CA PHE A 260 2.36 -1.97 12.29
C PHE A 260 3.06 -0.70 11.81
N SER A 261 3.36 0.23 12.71
CA SER A 261 4.10 1.47 12.42
C SER A 261 5.42 1.21 11.66
N ASP A 262 6.18 0.21 12.11
CA ASP A 262 7.44 -0.18 11.48
C ASP A 262 7.30 -0.78 10.09
N ALA A 263 6.19 -1.48 9.82
CA ALA A 263 5.92 -2.04 8.51
C ALA A 263 5.61 -0.93 7.50
N GLU A 264 4.76 0.02 7.90
CA GLU A 264 4.40 1.18 7.08
C GLU A 264 5.59 2.12 6.85
N GLU A 265 6.39 2.39 7.89
CA GLU A 265 7.61 3.19 7.76
C GLU A 265 8.62 2.54 6.81
N ARG A 266 8.82 1.21 6.93
CA ARG A 266 9.65 0.45 6.00
C ARG A 266 9.15 0.55 4.56
N ARG A 267 7.84 0.41 4.33
CA ARG A 267 7.21 0.51 3.01
C ARG A 267 7.49 1.89 2.40
N VAL A 268 7.19 2.98 3.11
CA VAL A 268 7.39 4.36 2.63
C VAL A 268 8.86 4.64 2.34
N ARG A 269 9.78 4.21 3.21
CA ARG A 269 11.23 4.36 3.00
C ARG A 269 11.70 3.67 1.72
N ILE A 270 11.24 2.45 1.46
CA ILE A 270 11.62 1.70 0.26
C ILE A 270 10.99 2.31 -0.99
N LEU A 271 9.73 2.76 -0.93
CA LEU A 271 9.07 3.49 -2.02
C LEU A 271 9.84 4.78 -2.38
N LYS A 272 10.26 5.57 -1.38
CA LYS A 272 11.10 6.75 -1.59
C LYS A 272 12.41 6.40 -2.27
N LYS A 273 13.09 5.34 -1.80
CA LYS A 273 14.32 4.83 -2.42
C LYS A 273 14.09 4.38 -3.87
N ALA A 274 12.91 3.84 -4.17
CA ALA A 274 12.50 3.44 -5.52
C ALA A 274 12.14 4.62 -6.44
N GLY A 275 12.17 5.87 -5.93
CA GLY A 275 11.96 7.09 -6.70
C GLY A 275 10.54 7.66 -6.67
N TYR A 276 9.63 7.01 -5.93
CA TYR A 276 8.27 7.52 -5.73
C TYR A 276 8.29 8.75 -4.81
N ASN A 277 7.44 9.74 -5.13
CA ASN A 277 7.13 10.85 -4.21
C ASN A 277 5.64 10.98 -3.94
N ALA A 278 4.80 10.12 -4.53
CA ALA A 278 3.38 10.05 -4.23
C ALA A 278 2.89 8.59 -4.16
N ILE A 279 1.90 8.33 -3.32
CA ILE A 279 1.15 7.07 -3.26
C ILE A 279 -0.34 7.31 -3.44
N ARG A 280 -1.03 6.34 -4.05
CA ARG A 280 -2.49 6.26 -4.07
C ARG A 280 -2.90 5.03 -3.29
N ALA A 281 -3.80 5.21 -2.33
CA ALA A 281 -4.41 4.10 -1.61
C ALA A 281 -5.36 3.36 -2.57
N GLY A 282 -5.01 2.14 -2.98
CA GLY A 282 -5.86 1.31 -3.84
C GLY A 282 -6.53 0.22 -3.01
N HIS A 283 -7.82 0.24 -2.69
CA HIS A 283 -8.81 1.32 -2.88
C HIS A 283 -9.61 1.51 -1.58
N SER A 284 -8.91 1.87 -0.51
CA SER A 284 -9.49 2.07 0.83
C SER A 284 -8.68 3.05 1.68
N PRO A 285 -9.30 3.67 2.71
CA PRO A 285 -8.63 4.66 3.56
C PRO A 285 -7.33 4.14 4.19
N CYS A 286 -6.28 4.96 4.17
CA CYS A 286 -4.97 4.66 4.74
C CYS A 286 -5.04 4.42 6.26
N SER A 287 -4.14 3.60 6.81
CA SER A 287 -3.91 3.55 8.26
C SER A 287 -3.24 4.85 8.74
N ARG A 288 -3.40 5.19 10.02
CA ARG A 288 -2.68 6.30 10.66
C ARG A 288 -1.18 6.08 10.58
N ALA A 289 -0.73 4.86 10.86
CA ALA A 289 0.67 4.46 10.74
C ALA A 289 1.29 4.77 9.35
N LEU A 290 0.54 4.57 8.26
CA LEU A 290 0.99 4.90 6.90
C LEU A 290 1.08 6.41 6.69
N LEU A 291 0.08 7.17 7.12
CA LEU A 291 0.07 8.63 6.97
C LEU A 291 1.17 9.27 7.82
N ASP A 292 1.33 8.83 9.06
CA ASP A 292 2.42 9.24 9.95
C ASP A 292 3.79 9.00 9.30
N ALA A 293 4.00 7.82 8.69
CA ALA A 293 5.23 7.51 7.97
C ALA A 293 5.42 8.42 6.74
N CYS A 294 4.35 8.71 6.00
CA CYS A 294 4.38 9.61 4.85
C CYS A 294 4.69 11.06 5.25
N ASP A 295 4.18 11.53 6.38
CA ASP A 295 4.47 12.84 6.93
C ASP A 295 5.94 12.98 7.30
N ARG A 296 6.49 12.01 8.04
CA ARG A 296 7.89 12.04 8.52
C ARG A 296 8.90 11.86 7.40
N LEU A 297 8.64 10.95 6.46
CA LEU A 297 9.59 10.60 5.40
C LEU A 297 9.38 11.43 4.11
N GLY A 298 8.29 12.18 4.03
CA GLY A 298 7.94 13.01 2.88
C GLY A 298 7.41 12.18 1.72
N MET A 299 6.13 11.86 1.73
CA MET A 299 5.43 11.19 0.62
C MET A 299 4.08 11.87 0.45
N TYR A 300 3.70 12.27 -0.76
CA TYR A 300 2.35 12.77 -1.03
C TYR A 300 1.35 11.60 -1.05
N VAL A 301 0.16 11.79 -0.49
CA VAL A 301 -0.89 10.76 -0.47
C VAL A 301 -2.15 11.23 -1.19
N MET A 302 -2.65 10.39 -2.08
CA MET A 302 -4.04 10.39 -2.53
C MET A 302 -4.76 9.31 -1.71
N ASP A 303 -5.51 9.72 -0.68
CA ASP A 303 -6.30 8.78 0.13
C ASP A 303 -7.63 8.52 -0.57
N GLU A 304 -8.08 7.26 -0.58
CA GLU A 304 -9.20 6.82 -1.42
C GLU A 304 -10.27 6.14 -0.58
N ALA A 305 -11.50 6.65 -0.68
CA ALA A 305 -12.59 6.20 0.16
C ALA A 305 -13.11 4.82 -0.25
N PHE A 306 -13.27 4.55 -1.55
CA PHE A 306 -14.04 3.39 -2.01
C PHE A 306 -13.49 2.76 -3.29
N ASP A 307 -13.68 1.44 -3.41
CA ASP A 307 -13.49 0.73 -4.68
C ASP A 307 -14.72 0.81 -5.60
N GLY A 308 -15.89 1.09 -5.09
CA GLY A 308 -17.13 1.16 -5.86
C GLY A 308 -18.22 1.80 -5.00
N TRP A 309 -19.36 2.14 -5.60
CA TRP A 309 -20.47 2.73 -4.85
C TRP A 309 -21.55 1.68 -4.63
N TYR A 310 -22.71 1.84 -5.25
CA TYR A 310 -23.85 0.96 -5.08
C TYR A 310 -23.88 -0.19 -6.08
N THR A 311 -22.99 -0.22 -7.10
CA THR A 311 -22.90 -1.35 -8.03
C THR A 311 -21.85 -2.36 -7.56
N PRO A 312 -22.24 -3.63 -7.32
CA PRO A 312 -21.32 -4.64 -6.81
C PRO A 312 -20.24 -5.01 -7.82
N LYS A 313 -18.99 -5.07 -7.36
CA LYS A 313 -17.86 -5.66 -8.08
C LYS A 313 -17.65 -7.14 -7.71
N THR A 314 -18.02 -7.51 -6.49
CA THR A 314 -18.16 -8.89 -6.01
C THR A 314 -19.52 -9.06 -5.30
N HIS A 315 -19.93 -10.30 -5.02
CA HIS A 315 -21.32 -10.56 -4.65
C HIS A 315 -21.69 -9.94 -3.29
N HIS A 316 -20.77 -9.95 -2.32
CA HIS A 316 -20.95 -9.49 -0.96
C HIS A 316 -20.03 -8.32 -0.58
N ASP A 317 -19.57 -7.51 -1.55
CA ASP A 317 -18.74 -6.35 -1.21
C ASP A 317 -19.55 -5.23 -0.55
N TYR A 318 -18.84 -4.14 -0.21
CA TYR A 318 -19.40 -2.99 0.48
C TYR A 318 -20.54 -2.27 -0.29
N SER A 319 -20.78 -2.60 -1.57
CA SER A 319 -21.90 -1.99 -2.31
C SER A 319 -23.26 -2.28 -1.68
N ARG A 320 -23.34 -3.29 -0.79
CA ARG A 320 -24.56 -3.70 -0.07
C ARG A 320 -24.91 -2.76 1.09
N ASP A 321 -23.90 -2.12 1.67
CA ASP A 321 -24.04 -1.22 2.83
C ASP A 321 -23.82 0.25 2.45
N PHE A 322 -23.27 0.52 1.26
CA PHE A 322 -22.84 1.84 0.79
C PHE A 322 -23.87 2.96 1.04
N ASP A 323 -25.12 2.77 0.62
CA ASP A 323 -26.16 3.80 0.71
C ASP A 323 -26.46 4.23 2.15
N GLN A 324 -26.17 3.36 3.14
CA GLN A 324 -26.44 3.63 4.55
C GLN A 324 -25.28 4.37 5.24
N ALA A 325 -24.04 4.19 4.77
CA ALA A 325 -22.85 4.56 5.56
C ALA A 325 -21.77 5.35 4.79
N TYR A 326 -21.89 5.55 3.46
CA TYR A 326 -20.83 6.24 2.69
C TYR A 326 -20.46 7.62 3.25
N ALA A 327 -21.45 8.39 3.74
CA ALA A 327 -21.22 9.73 4.26
C ALA A 327 -20.42 9.72 5.57
N SER A 328 -20.72 8.79 6.48
CA SER A 328 -19.94 8.60 7.71
C SER A 328 -18.53 8.09 7.43
N ASP A 329 -18.38 7.21 6.43
CA ASP A 329 -17.05 6.69 6.07
C ASP A 329 -16.16 7.75 5.41
N ILE A 330 -16.71 8.60 4.54
CA ILE A 330 -16.02 9.79 4.03
C ILE A 330 -15.62 10.70 5.19
N ALA A 331 -16.54 10.96 6.13
CA ALA A 331 -16.24 11.83 7.27
C ALA A 331 -15.13 11.27 8.16
N ALA A 332 -15.10 9.95 8.39
CA ALA A 332 -14.04 9.28 9.14
C ALA A 332 -12.68 9.42 8.44
N MET A 333 -12.61 9.16 7.12
CA MET A 333 -11.39 9.35 6.34
C MET A 333 -10.90 10.80 6.38
N VAL A 334 -11.76 11.77 6.09
CA VAL A 334 -11.36 13.19 6.06
C VAL A 334 -10.90 13.67 7.43
N ARG A 335 -11.61 13.33 8.52
CA ARG A 335 -11.24 13.72 9.89
C ARG A 335 -9.88 13.18 10.32
N LYS A 336 -9.59 11.91 10.01
CA LYS A 336 -8.27 11.31 10.21
C LYS A 336 -7.20 12.11 9.46
N ASP A 337 -7.49 12.50 8.22
CA ASP A 337 -6.52 13.10 7.29
C ASP A 337 -6.24 14.59 7.53
N LEU A 338 -7.10 15.31 8.26
CA LEU A 338 -7.06 16.78 8.39
C LEU A 338 -5.66 17.32 8.72
N ASN A 339 -5.00 16.73 9.71
CA ASN A 339 -3.72 17.21 10.23
C ASN A 339 -2.51 16.59 9.51
N HIS A 340 -2.71 15.62 8.62
CA HIS A 340 -1.62 14.99 7.87
C HIS A 340 -1.20 15.88 6.68
N PRO A 341 0.00 16.48 6.70
CA PRO A 341 0.51 17.24 5.56
C PRO A 341 0.82 16.34 4.36
N SER A 342 0.94 15.03 4.50
CA SER A 342 1.14 14.14 3.36
C SER A 342 -0.08 14.02 2.45
N VAL A 343 -1.30 14.02 3.00
CA VAL A 343 -2.54 13.86 2.22
C VAL A 343 -2.78 15.10 1.37
N ILE A 344 -2.75 14.97 0.05
CA ILE A 344 -2.87 16.11 -0.89
C ILE A 344 -4.15 16.08 -1.73
N MET A 345 -4.89 14.98 -1.68
CA MET A 345 -6.03 14.74 -2.56
C MET A 345 -6.90 13.63 -1.98
N TYR A 346 -8.21 13.78 -2.12
CA TYR A 346 -9.17 12.73 -1.77
C TYR A 346 -9.75 12.10 -3.02
N SER A 347 -9.76 10.78 -3.10
CA SER A 347 -10.44 10.03 -4.15
C SER A 347 -11.75 9.43 -3.63
N ILE A 348 -12.86 9.72 -4.30
CA ILE A 348 -14.20 9.22 -3.90
C ILE A 348 -14.55 7.86 -4.49
N GLY A 349 -13.67 7.25 -5.29
CA GLY A 349 -13.99 6.00 -5.97
C GLY A 349 -12.95 5.55 -6.98
N ASN A 350 -12.97 4.25 -7.27
CA ASN A 350 -12.12 3.63 -8.29
C ASN A 350 -12.92 2.83 -9.32
N GLU A 351 -12.65 3.04 -10.61
CA GLU A 351 -13.31 2.35 -11.73
C GLU A 351 -14.83 2.31 -11.61
N VAL A 352 -15.40 3.39 -11.06
CA VAL A 352 -16.83 3.50 -10.74
C VAL A 352 -17.63 3.68 -12.03
N THR A 353 -18.29 2.63 -12.47
CA THR A 353 -19.15 2.64 -13.67
C THR A 353 -20.38 3.53 -13.52
N GLU A 354 -20.81 3.75 -12.28
CA GLU A 354 -21.95 4.56 -11.86
C GLU A 354 -21.78 6.02 -12.26
N THR A 355 -20.53 6.48 -12.46
CA THR A 355 -20.22 7.83 -12.96
C THR A 355 -20.73 8.09 -14.39
N ALA A 356 -21.21 7.05 -15.09
CA ALA A 356 -21.90 7.16 -16.38
C ALA A 356 -23.43 7.26 -16.26
N GLU A 357 -23.98 7.21 -15.04
CA GLU A 357 -25.43 7.19 -14.76
C GLU A 357 -25.87 8.48 -14.06
N ALA A 358 -27.14 8.86 -14.22
CA ALA A 358 -27.67 10.08 -13.61
C ALA A 358 -27.53 10.09 -12.07
N ARG A 359 -27.83 8.97 -11.41
CA ARG A 359 -27.68 8.82 -9.96
C ARG A 359 -26.21 8.95 -9.53
N GLY A 360 -25.29 8.26 -10.20
CA GLY A 360 -23.87 8.34 -9.86
C GLY A 360 -23.27 9.73 -10.14
N ILE A 361 -23.73 10.43 -11.18
CA ILE A 361 -23.35 11.84 -11.43
C ILE A 361 -23.81 12.75 -10.27
N GLN A 362 -25.05 12.58 -9.80
CA GLN A 362 -25.54 13.31 -8.63
C GLN A 362 -24.75 12.98 -7.37
N LEU A 363 -24.50 11.70 -7.12
CA LEU A 363 -23.74 11.22 -5.97
C LEU A 363 -22.29 11.73 -5.99
N THR A 364 -21.67 11.84 -7.17
CA THR A 364 -20.36 12.49 -7.36
C THR A 364 -20.39 13.91 -6.78
N GLU A 365 -21.41 14.69 -7.12
CA GLU A 365 -21.56 16.06 -6.66
C GLU A 365 -21.81 16.14 -5.14
N GLU A 366 -22.63 15.22 -4.60
CA GLU A 366 -22.91 15.12 -3.17
C GLU A 366 -21.64 14.80 -2.36
N MET A 367 -20.85 13.81 -2.77
CA MET A 367 -19.60 13.45 -2.09
C MET A 367 -18.53 14.55 -2.20
N VAL A 368 -18.41 15.21 -3.35
CA VAL A 368 -17.51 16.37 -3.52
C VAL A 368 -17.91 17.51 -2.56
N LYS A 369 -19.21 17.82 -2.46
CA LYS A 369 -19.70 18.83 -1.51
C LYS A 369 -19.45 18.44 -0.07
N LEU A 370 -19.67 17.17 0.28
CA LEU A 370 -19.39 16.65 1.62
C LEU A 370 -17.92 16.83 1.99
N ILE A 371 -17.00 16.36 1.15
CA ILE A 371 -15.56 16.51 1.40
C ILE A 371 -15.18 17.98 1.52
N ARG A 372 -15.62 18.85 0.61
CA ARG A 372 -15.31 20.29 0.68
C ARG A 372 -15.85 20.96 1.95
N SER A 373 -16.96 20.47 2.51
CA SER A 373 -17.51 20.99 3.76
C SER A 373 -16.70 20.57 5.00
N LEU A 374 -15.99 19.44 4.90
CA LEU A 374 -15.14 18.90 5.96
C LEU A 374 -13.70 19.40 5.84
N ASP A 375 -13.19 19.47 4.61
CA ASP A 375 -11.88 19.98 4.26
C ASP A 375 -11.89 20.65 2.86
N PRO A 376 -11.92 21.99 2.79
CA PRO A 376 -11.86 22.71 1.53
C PRO A 376 -10.42 22.87 0.99
N SER A 377 -9.39 22.44 1.73
CA SER A 377 -7.99 22.72 1.41
C SER A 377 -7.36 21.73 0.43
N ARG A 378 -8.06 20.64 0.09
CA ARG A 378 -7.56 19.55 -0.76
C ARG A 378 -8.53 19.27 -1.93
N PRO A 379 -8.04 19.03 -3.15
CA PRO A 379 -8.88 18.69 -4.30
C PRO A 379 -9.51 17.29 -4.17
N VAL A 380 -10.69 17.13 -4.76
CA VAL A 380 -11.40 15.86 -4.89
C VAL A 380 -11.21 15.26 -6.30
N THR A 381 -10.89 13.98 -6.36
CA THR A 381 -10.71 13.17 -7.57
C THR A 381 -11.54 11.89 -7.54
N CYS A 382 -11.55 11.14 -8.64
CA CYS A 382 -12.10 9.79 -8.75
C CYS A 382 -11.35 9.07 -9.87
N GLY A 383 -10.95 7.81 -9.66
CA GLY A 383 -10.28 6.99 -10.67
C GLY A 383 -11.28 6.51 -11.72
N ILE A 384 -11.44 7.22 -12.84
CA ILE A 384 -12.42 6.87 -13.87
C ILE A 384 -11.78 6.04 -14.99
N ASN A 385 -12.42 4.92 -15.32
CA ASN A 385 -12.09 4.12 -16.50
C ASN A 385 -13.10 4.40 -17.63
N ALA A 386 -12.69 5.21 -18.60
CA ALA A 386 -13.58 5.65 -19.68
C ALA A 386 -14.17 4.50 -20.52
N MET A 387 -13.45 3.39 -20.67
CA MET A 387 -13.99 2.23 -21.39
C MET A 387 -15.14 1.60 -20.61
N LEU A 388 -14.98 1.41 -19.30
CA LEU A 388 -16.02 0.84 -18.45
C LEU A 388 -17.28 1.70 -18.45
N ASN A 389 -17.13 3.02 -18.38
CA ASN A 389 -18.24 3.96 -18.50
C ASN A 389 -18.94 3.88 -19.87
N VAL A 390 -18.19 3.73 -20.97
CA VAL A 390 -18.79 3.55 -22.31
C VAL A 390 -19.62 2.26 -22.37
N LEU A 391 -19.14 1.18 -21.76
CA LEU A 391 -19.87 -0.08 -21.71
C LEU A 391 -21.13 0.06 -20.84
N SER A 392 -21.02 0.69 -19.67
CA SER A 392 -22.14 0.96 -18.76
C SER A 392 -23.22 1.81 -19.43
N ALA A 393 -22.85 2.96 -20.00
CA ALA A 393 -23.76 3.87 -20.71
C ALA A 393 -24.51 3.21 -21.90
N LYS A 394 -23.99 2.11 -22.43
CA LYS A 394 -24.63 1.32 -23.51
C LYS A 394 -25.42 0.11 -22.99
N GLY A 395 -25.64 -0.01 -21.68
CA GLY A 395 -26.32 -1.15 -21.04
C GLY A 395 -25.50 -2.45 -21.07
N ARG A 396 -24.18 -2.35 -21.26
CA ARG A 396 -23.24 -3.48 -21.35
C ARG A 396 -22.19 -3.46 -20.23
N GLY A 397 -22.51 -2.85 -19.09
CA GLY A 397 -21.65 -2.82 -17.91
C GLY A 397 -21.17 -4.22 -17.52
N ILE A 398 -19.88 -4.31 -17.15
CA ILE A 398 -19.25 -5.56 -16.70
C ILE A 398 -19.53 -5.84 -15.22
N TYR A 399 -19.86 -4.80 -14.46
CA TYR A 399 -20.32 -4.83 -13.08
C TYR A 399 -21.83 -4.69 -13.09
N LYS A 400 -22.53 -5.64 -12.47
CA LYS A 400 -23.98 -5.66 -12.28
C LYS A 400 -24.38 -6.86 -11.44
N ASP A 401 -25.52 -6.75 -10.77
CA ASP A 401 -26.19 -7.91 -10.23
C ASP A 401 -26.73 -8.81 -11.34
N THR A 402 -26.56 -10.11 -11.17
CA THR A 402 -27.14 -11.14 -12.06
C THR A 402 -28.45 -11.71 -11.52
N SER A 403 -28.81 -11.39 -10.29
CA SER A 403 -30.01 -11.83 -9.55
C SER A 403 -30.26 -10.91 -8.36
N ASP A 404 -31.44 -11.00 -7.74
CA ASP A 404 -31.72 -10.33 -6.47
C ASP A 404 -30.70 -10.73 -5.40
N TYR A 405 -30.17 -9.73 -4.68
CA TYR A 405 -29.19 -9.96 -3.63
C TYR A 405 -29.83 -10.63 -2.42
N LYS A 406 -29.10 -11.60 -1.84
CA LYS A 406 -29.43 -12.20 -0.54
C LYS A 406 -28.16 -12.29 0.30
N PRO A 407 -28.19 -11.89 1.58
CA PRO A 407 -27.05 -12.01 2.48
C PRO A 407 -26.91 -13.45 3.01
N GLU A 408 -26.76 -14.41 2.09
CA GLU A 408 -26.60 -15.83 2.39
C GLU A 408 -25.35 -16.40 1.72
N PRO A 409 -24.68 -17.41 2.31
CA PRO A 409 -23.50 -18.02 1.69
C PRO A 409 -23.82 -18.60 0.31
N LEU A 410 -22.95 -18.31 -0.65
CA LEU A 410 -23.04 -18.90 -1.97
C LEU A 410 -22.69 -20.40 -1.96
N PRO A 411 -23.24 -21.20 -2.91
CA PRO A 411 -22.90 -22.61 -3.01
C PRO A 411 -21.41 -22.79 -3.36
N PRO A 412 -20.74 -23.83 -2.82
CA PRO A 412 -19.32 -24.06 -3.06
C PRO A 412 -19.02 -24.28 -4.55
N ILE A 413 -17.83 -23.88 -4.98
CA ILE A 413 -17.39 -24.04 -6.37
C ILE A 413 -17.04 -25.50 -6.60
N SER A 414 -17.65 -26.13 -7.60
CA SER A 414 -17.23 -27.44 -8.09
C SER A 414 -15.84 -27.35 -8.72
N ALA A 415 -14.91 -28.21 -8.28
CA ALA A 415 -13.53 -28.27 -8.81
C ALA A 415 -13.44 -28.52 -10.33
N THR A 416 -14.52 -29.00 -10.97
CA THR A 416 -14.55 -29.32 -12.41
C THR A 416 -15.19 -28.24 -13.28
N LYS A 417 -15.85 -27.22 -12.69
CA LYS A 417 -16.56 -26.19 -13.45
C LYS A 417 -15.70 -24.93 -13.56
N LYS A 418 -15.20 -24.65 -14.77
CA LYS A 418 -14.47 -23.41 -15.07
C LYS A 418 -15.42 -22.22 -14.84
N GLN A 419 -15.10 -21.34 -13.88
CA GLN A 419 -15.86 -20.11 -13.69
C GLN A 419 -15.80 -19.26 -14.96
N LYS A 420 -16.92 -18.64 -15.32
CA LYS A 420 -16.90 -17.56 -16.32
C LYS A 420 -16.30 -16.33 -15.65
N GLU A 421 -15.29 -15.73 -16.29
CA GLU A 421 -14.71 -14.45 -15.85
C GLU A 421 -15.83 -13.38 -15.76
N SER A 422 -15.87 -12.64 -14.66
CA SER A 422 -16.81 -11.53 -14.41
C SER A 422 -16.11 -10.40 -13.65
N GLY A 423 -16.67 -9.19 -13.66
CA GLY A 423 -16.12 -8.02 -12.96
C GLY A 423 -14.66 -7.72 -13.34
N SER A 424 -13.80 -7.47 -12.34
CA SER A 424 -12.38 -7.14 -12.54
C SER A 424 -11.63 -8.23 -13.32
N ALA A 425 -11.90 -9.52 -13.06
CA ALA A 425 -11.25 -10.60 -13.80
C ALA A 425 -11.55 -10.55 -15.31
N LEU A 426 -12.80 -10.22 -15.68
CA LEU A 426 -13.18 -10.02 -17.09
C LEU A 426 -12.54 -8.75 -17.67
N PHE A 427 -12.49 -7.67 -16.90
CA PHE A 427 -11.78 -6.45 -17.30
C PHE A 427 -10.30 -6.74 -17.60
N ASN A 428 -9.61 -7.42 -16.70
CA ASN A 428 -8.20 -7.79 -16.84
C ASN A 428 -7.96 -8.67 -18.06
N ALA A 429 -8.85 -9.64 -18.31
CA ALA A 429 -8.78 -10.47 -19.51
C ALA A 429 -8.98 -9.69 -20.82
N ILE A 430 -9.91 -8.71 -20.85
CA ILE A 430 -10.12 -7.81 -21.99
C ILE A 430 -8.90 -6.94 -22.21
N MET A 431 -8.37 -6.30 -21.15
CA MET A 431 -7.19 -5.44 -21.22
C MET A 431 -5.93 -6.20 -21.69
N GLN A 432 -5.80 -7.46 -21.30
CA GLN A 432 -4.70 -8.34 -21.72
C GLN A 432 -4.78 -8.71 -23.21
N LYS A 433 -5.99 -8.91 -23.77
CA LYS A 433 -6.19 -9.43 -25.13
C LYS A 433 -6.51 -8.36 -26.19
N LEU A 434 -7.13 -7.24 -25.82
CA LEU A 434 -7.76 -6.29 -26.76
C LEU A 434 -7.38 -4.81 -26.52
N ASN A 435 -6.13 -4.56 -26.12
CA ASN A 435 -5.62 -3.20 -25.81
C ASN A 435 -5.97 -2.11 -26.85
N TRP A 436 -5.76 -2.40 -28.13
CA TRP A 436 -5.97 -1.38 -29.16
C TRP A 436 -7.43 -0.92 -29.21
N LEU A 437 -8.37 -1.82 -28.88
CA LEU A 437 -9.80 -1.53 -28.84
C LEU A 437 -10.17 -0.72 -27.59
N THR A 438 -9.57 -1.03 -26.44
CA THR A 438 -9.81 -0.29 -25.19
C THR A 438 -9.36 1.16 -25.32
N ASN A 439 -8.14 1.38 -25.83
CA ASN A 439 -7.60 2.72 -26.09
C ASN A 439 -8.42 3.50 -27.13
N LEU A 440 -8.92 2.82 -28.18
CA LEU A 440 -9.78 3.41 -29.20
C LEU A 440 -11.13 3.84 -28.61
N MET A 441 -11.76 3.01 -27.77
CA MET A 441 -13.04 3.32 -27.13
C MET A 441 -12.90 4.48 -26.14
N ALA A 442 -11.92 4.42 -25.24
CA ALA A 442 -11.64 5.50 -24.29
C ALA A 442 -11.37 6.82 -25.02
N GLY A 443 -10.56 6.80 -26.08
CA GLY A 443 -10.23 7.98 -26.87
C GLY A 443 -11.35 8.50 -27.78
N SER A 444 -12.52 7.85 -27.85
CA SER A 444 -13.60 8.21 -28.77
C SER A 444 -14.49 9.35 -28.25
N LYS A 445 -15.39 9.87 -29.11
CA LYS A 445 -16.46 10.79 -28.69
C LYS A 445 -17.42 10.15 -27.68
N ALA A 446 -17.63 8.84 -27.77
CA ALA A 446 -18.43 8.12 -26.78
C ALA A 446 -17.70 8.03 -25.44
N GLY A 447 -16.38 7.81 -25.45
CA GLY A 447 -15.55 7.86 -24.24
C GLY A 447 -15.59 9.22 -23.55
N ASP A 448 -15.48 10.29 -24.33
CA ASP A 448 -15.66 11.67 -23.85
C ASP A 448 -17.02 11.87 -23.17
N ALA A 449 -18.11 11.57 -23.89
CA ALA A 449 -19.47 11.75 -23.38
C ALA A 449 -19.74 10.94 -22.11
N ALA A 450 -19.18 9.73 -22.00
CA ALA A 450 -19.42 8.82 -20.89
C ALA A 450 -18.74 9.23 -19.56
N ILE A 451 -17.77 10.14 -19.61
CA ILE A 451 -17.06 10.62 -18.40
C ILE A 451 -17.25 12.11 -18.14
N ARG A 452 -17.76 12.88 -19.12
CA ARG A 452 -17.75 14.35 -19.08
C ARG A 452 -18.46 14.91 -17.85
N GLU A 453 -19.65 14.43 -17.55
CA GLU A 453 -20.46 14.97 -16.44
C GLU A 453 -19.81 14.75 -15.07
N ALA A 454 -19.22 13.57 -14.85
CA ALA A 454 -18.45 13.31 -13.64
C ALA A 454 -17.17 14.15 -13.60
N ALA A 455 -16.45 14.26 -14.73
CA ALA A 455 -15.24 15.06 -14.85
C ALA A 455 -15.45 16.55 -14.55
N GLU A 456 -16.64 17.09 -14.83
CA GLU A 456 -16.99 18.49 -14.54
C GLU A 456 -17.33 18.75 -13.06
N ARG A 457 -17.57 17.70 -12.28
CA ARG A 457 -17.88 17.78 -10.84
C ARG A 457 -16.66 17.58 -9.94
N LEU A 458 -15.60 16.98 -10.48
CA LEU A 458 -14.33 16.74 -9.80
C LEU A 458 -13.40 17.95 -9.92
N ASP A 459 -12.54 18.17 -8.92
CA ASP A 459 -11.47 19.18 -9.00
C ASP A 459 -10.39 18.73 -9.98
N ILE A 460 -10.08 17.43 -9.96
CA ILE A 460 -9.06 16.78 -10.79
C ILE A 460 -9.64 15.47 -11.32
N LEU A 461 -9.61 15.28 -12.64
CA LEU A 461 -10.07 14.04 -13.26
C LEU A 461 -8.98 12.95 -13.15
N GLY A 462 -9.25 11.90 -12.38
CA GLY A 462 -8.46 10.68 -12.38
C GLY A 462 -8.78 9.79 -13.59
N LEU A 463 -7.75 9.41 -14.35
CA LEU A 463 -7.88 8.53 -15.51
C LEU A 463 -7.15 7.20 -15.28
N ASN A 464 -7.92 6.13 -15.11
CA ASN A 464 -7.41 4.75 -15.08
C ASN A 464 -7.24 4.24 -16.52
N TYR A 465 -6.00 3.90 -16.88
CA TYR A 465 -5.60 3.41 -18.21
C TYR A 465 -6.10 4.30 -19.37
N GLY A 466 -6.29 5.59 -19.08
CA GLY A 466 -6.97 6.56 -19.96
C GLY A 466 -6.01 7.46 -20.76
N SER A 467 -4.76 7.06 -20.97
CA SER A 467 -3.71 7.90 -21.58
C SER A 467 -4.02 8.37 -23.01
N SER A 468 -4.97 7.72 -23.69
CA SER A 468 -5.50 8.12 -25.00
C SER A 468 -6.37 9.39 -24.95
N ARG A 469 -6.77 9.84 -23.76
CA ARG A 469 -7.51 11.09 -23.52
C ARG A 469 -6.61 12.31 -23.35
N TYR A 470 -5.40 12.15 -22.81
CA TYR A 470 -4.55 13.27 -22.38
C TYR A 470 -4.46 14.40 -23.41
N ASP A 471 -3.96 14.13 -24.62
CA ASP A 471 -3.79 15.16 -25.65
C ASP A 471 -5.13 15.78 -26.10
N LYS A 472 -6.22 15.01 -26.10
CA LYS A 472 -7.56 15.47 -26.54
C LYS A 472 -8.22 16.35 -25.48
N ASP A 473 -8.15 15.95 -24.23
CA ASP A 473 -8.75 16.69 -23.11
C ASP A 473 -8.07 18.03 -22.90
N ILE A 474 -6.73 18.09 -23.07
CA ILE A 474 -5.99 19.36 -23.03
C ILE A 474 -6.53 20.37 -24.05
N VAL A 475 -6.89 19.91 -25.26
CA VAL A 475 -7.42 20.78 -26.32
C VAL A 475 -8.89 21.13 -26.07
N ASN A 476 -9.71 20.13 -25.71
CA ASN A 476 -11.16 20.31 -25.60
C ASN A 476 -11.58 21.02 -24.30
N TYR A 477 -10.79 20.87 -23.23
CA TYR A 477 -11.12 21.33 -21.88
C TYR A 477 -9.89 22.02 -21.26
N PRO A 478 -9.53 23.24 -21.69
CA PRO A 478 -8.27 23.89 -21.30
C PRO A 478 -8.16 24.21 -19.80
N ASN A 479 -9.25 24.15 -19.05
CA ASN A 479 -9.28 24.36 -17.60
C ASN A 479 -9.37 23.06 -16.79
N ARG A 480 -9.45 21.88 -17.43
CA ARG A 480 -9.57 20.60 -16.74
C ARG A 480 -8.22 20.14 -16.23
N MET A 481 -8.14 19.88 -14.92
CA MET A 481 -7.02 19.17 -14.31
C MET A 481 -7.19 17.66 -14.46
N MET A 482 -6.08 16.95 -14.64
CA MET A 482 -6.05 15.50 -14.84
C MET A 482 -4.87 14.86 -14.11
N VAL A 483 -5.04 13.60 -13.75
CA VAL A 483 -3.97 12.72 -13.27
C VAL A 483 -4.15 11.32 -13.86
N GLY A 484 -3.06 10.67 -14.25
CA GLY A 484 -3.10 9.23 -14.50
C GLY A 484 -3.21 8.51 -13.16
N SER A 485 -4.43 8.25 -12.69
CA SER A 485 -4.69 7.67 -11.36
C SER A 485 -4.38 6.17 -11.27
N GLU A 486 -4.31 5.49 -12.42
CA GLU A 486 -3.88 4.10 -12.51
C GLU A 486 -3.33 3.80 -13.91
N THR A 487 -2.06 3.41 -14.00
CA THR A 487 -1.37 3.25 -15.30
C THR A 487 -0.47 2.01 -15.32
N LEU A 488 0.13 1.73 -16.48
CA LEU A 488 1.06 0.63 -16.65
C LEU A 488 2.49 1.15 -16.70
N VAL A 489 3.40 0.47 -16.01
CA VAL A 489 4.84 0.78 -16.06
C VAL A 489 5.37 0.80 -17.50
N SER A 490 4.86 -0.07 -18.37
CA SER A 490 5.29 -0.13 -19.77
C SER A 490 4.88 1.08 -20.61
N GLU A 491 3.87 1.84 -20.17
CA GLU A 491 3.34 3.05 -20.82
C GLU A 491 3.95 4.33 -20.25
N LEU A 492 4.64 4.25 -19.10
CA LEU A 492 5.27 5.39 -18.44
C LEU A 492 6.14 6.27 -19.37
N PRO A 493 6.92 5.75 -20.34
CA PRO A 493 7.64 6.62 -21.28
C PRO A 493 6.74 7.61 -22.03
N TYR A 494 5.53 7.20 -22.39
CA TYR A 494 4.55 8.03 -23.10
C TYR A 494 3.80 8.95 -22.13
N ASN A 495 3.42 8.44 -20.96
CA ASN A 495 2.66 9.21 -19.97
C ASN A 495 3.54 10.31 -19.36
N TRP A 496 4.76 9.98 -18.94
CA TRP A 496 5.67 10.93 -18.29
C TRP A 496 6.12 12.06 -19.22
N GLU A 497 6.29 11.79 -20.52
CA GLU A 497 6.51 12.83 -21.53
C GLU A 497 5.40 13.89 -21.50
N ARG A 498 4.14 13.47 -21.33
CA ARG A 498 2.97 14.35 -21.28
C ARG A 498 2.81 15.04 -19.94
N VAL A 499 3.08 14.34 -18.84
CA VAL A 499 3.12 14.94 -17.49
C VAL A 499 4.10 16.12 -17.47
N ARG A 500 5.28 15.98 -18.08
CA ARG A 500 6.25 17.08 -18.19
C ARG A 500 5.82 18.19 -19.15
N LYS A 501 4.99 17.87 -20.14
CA LYS A 501 4.57 18.80 -21.20
C LYS A 501 3.37 19.66 -20.79
N TYR A 502 2.41 19.09 -20.07
CA TYR A 502 1.12 19.72 -19.80
C TYR A 502 0.93 19.99 -18.31
N LYS A 503 0.81 21.27 -17.94
CA LYS A 503 0.55 21.70 -16.55
C LYS A 503 -0.71 21.07 -15.97
N ALA A 504 -1.75 20.92 -16.80
CA ALA A 504 -3.00 20.28 -16.43
C ALA A 504 -2.89 18.76 -16.15
N LEU A 505 -1.78 18.09 -16.48
CA LEU A 505 -1.57 16.67 -16.19
C LEU A 505 -0.50 16.52 -15.11
N ILE A 506 -0.93 16.36 -13.86
CA ILE A 506 -0.07 16.56 -12.68
C ILE A 506 0.81 15.36 -12.31
N GLY A 507 0.57 14.19 -12.91
CA GLY A 507 1.31 12.98 -12.54
C GLY A 507 0.76 11.69 -13.11
N ASP A 508 1.41 10.60 -12.72
CA ASP A 508 1.14 9.22 -13.16
C ASP A 508 1.30 8.27 -11.97
N PHE A 509 0.31 7.42 -11.72
CA PHE A 509 0.27 6.42 -10.65
C PHE A 509 0.26 5.02 -11.24
N VAL A 510 1.39 4.31 -11.15
CA VAL A 510 1.51 2.97 -11.73
C VAL A 510 0.79 1.90 -10.89
N TRP A 511 0.14 0.96 -11.57
CA TRP A 511 -0.33 -0.29 -10.99
C TRP A 511 0.72 -1.39 -11.18
N VAL A 512 1.42 -1.86 -10.13
CA VAL A 512 1.36 -1.40 -8.74
C VAL A 512 2.78 -1.16 -8.23
N ALA A 513 2.95 -0.24 -7.28
CA ALA A 513 4.27 0.09 -6.74
C ALA A 513 4.82 -1.06 -5.89
N TRP A 514 3.99 -1.56 -4.96
CA TRP A 514 4.29 -2.63 -4.03
C TRP A 514 3.41 -3.84 -4.32
N ASP A 515 4.00 -5.05 -4.43
CA ASP A 515 3.25 -6.27 -4.68
C ASP A 515 2.37 -6.64 -3.48
N TYR A 516 1.22 -7.25 -3.73
CA TYR A 516 0.16 -7.43 -2.73
C TYR A 516 -0.44 -8.84 -2.81
N LEU A 517 -1.11 -9.24 -1.73
CA LEU A 517 -1.82 -10.51 -1.66
C LEU A 517 -3.18 -10.41 -2.39
N GLY A 518 -3.60 -11.50 -3.03
CA GLY A 518 -4.82 -11.51 -3.84
C GLY A 518 -4.64 -10.91 -5.22
N GLU A 519 -5.76 -10.73 -5.92
CA GLU A 519 -5.83 -10.55 -7.37
C GLU A 519 -4.82 -11.44 -8.11
N ALA A 520 -4.76 -12.69 -7.64
CA ALA A 520 -3.58 -13.52 -7.71
C ALA A 520 -3.25 -13.89 -9.15
N GLY A 521 -2.02 -13.59 -9.56
CA GLY A 521 -1.58 -13.79 -10.95
C GLY A 521 -1.96 -12.68 -11.93
N LEU A 522 -2.38 -11.51 -11.45
CA LEU A 522 -2.53 -10.31 -12.30
C LEU A 522 -1.25 -10.02 -13.10
N GLY A 523 -0.10 -9.99 -12.43
CA GLY A 523 1.24 -9.81 -12.99
C GLY A 523 1.96 -11.12 -13.32
N ASP A 524 1.23 -12.22 -13.54
CA ASP A 524 1.79 -13.56 -13.66
C ASP A 524 2.98 -13.63 -14.64
N TRP A 525 4.11 -14.06 -14.06
CA TRP A 525 5.35 -14.42 -14.72
C TRP A 525 5.92 -15.70 -14.07
N THR A 526 5.03 -16.59 -13.66
CA THR A 526 5.40 -17.85 -13.01
C THR A 526 5.81 -18.89 -14.05
N TYR A 527 6.71 -19.77 -13.62
CA TYR A 527 7.19 -20.91 -14.40
C TYR A 527 6.37 -22.16 -14.07
N PHE A 528 6.24 -23.08 -15.04
CA PHE A 528 5.41 -24.27 -14.84
C PHE A 528 6.02 -25.22 -13.80
N SER A 529 7.31 -25.07 -13.46
CA SER A 529 7.98 -25.77 -12.38
C SER A 529 7.41 -25.43 -11.00
N TYR A 530 6.88 -24.23 -10.79
CA TYR A 530 6.34 -23.83 -9.49
C TYR A 530 4.98 -24.49 -9.21
N ARG A 531 4.80 -24.88 -7.95
CA ARG A 531 3.66 -25.66 -7.44
C ARG A 531 2.84 -24.81 -6.46
N GLY A 532 1.66 -25.32 -6.11
CA GLY A 532 0.74 -24.63 -5.20
C GLY A 532 -0.15 -23.58 -5.84
N LEU A 533 -0.88 -22.86 -4.99
CA LEU A 533 -1.83 -21.83 -5.39
C LEU A 533 -1.15 -20.49 -5.66
N MET A 534 -1.67 -19.75 -6.64
CA MET A 534 -1.29 -18.34 -6.82
C MET A 534 -1.73 -17.56 -5.59
N LEU A 535 -0.85 -16.72 -5.06
CA LEU A 535 -1.02 -16.04 -3.80
C LEU A 535 -1.02 -14.52 -3.97
N ALA A 536 0.02 -13.99 -4.60
CA ALA A 536 0.20 -12.57 -4.82
C ALA A 536 -0.21 -12.15 -6.24
N ALA A 537 -0.50 -10.86 -6.41
CA ALA A 537 -0.78 -10.27 -7.72
C ALA A 537 0.39 -10.49 -8.68
N GLY A 538 1.63 -10.31 -8.21
CA GLY A 538 2.85 -10.47 -8.98
C GLY A 538 3.14 -9.31 -9.94
N SER A 539 2.42 -8.19 -9.81
CA SER A 539 2.52 -6.98 -10.65
C SER A 539 3.40 -5.90 -10.04
N GLY A 540 3.77 -6.03 -8.76
CA GLY A 540 4.59 -5.06 -8.04
C GLY A 540 5.92 -4.74 -8.70
N THR A 541 6.30 -3.46 -8.66
CA THR A 541 7.67 -3.05 -9.03
C THR A 541 8.66 -3.23 -7.89
N ILE A 542 8.13 -3.28 -6.66
CA ILE A 542 8.76 -3.79 -5.44
C ILE A 542 8.01 -5.07 -5.07
N ASP A 543 8.73 -6.13 -4.73
CA ASP A 543 8.12 -7.43 -4.40
C ASP A 543 7.50 -7.46 -2.99
N LEU A 544 6.85 -8.58 -2.67
CA LEU A 544 6.12 -8.80 -1.41
C LEU A 544 6.98 -8.61 -0.15
N ILE A 545 8.31 -8.77 -0.24
CA ILE A 545 9.25 -8.65 0.89
C ILE A 545 10.05 -7.34 0.85
N GLY A 546 9.78 -6.46 -0.11
CA GLY A 546 10.39 -5.13 -0.22
C GLY A 546 11.63 -5.04 -1.10
N THR A 547 11.88 -6.02 -1.97
CA THR A 547 12.98 -5.96 -2.94
C THR A 547 12.59 -5.08 -4.13
N ILE A 548 13.38 -4.04 -4.40
CA ILE A 548 13.18 -3.16 -5.56
C ILE A 548 13.53 -3.92 -6.85
N GLY A 549 12.55 -4.15 -7.72
CA GLY A 549 12.73 -4.91 -8.95
C GLY A 549 13.13 -4.06 -10.16
N ALA A 550 13.47 -4.73 -11.26
CA ALA A 550 13.90 -4.11 -12.52
C ALA A 550 12.89 -3.08 -13.08
N GLN A 551 11.58 -3.30 -12.86
CA GLN A 551 10.55 -2.35 -13.28
C GLN A 551 10.68 -1.00 -12.56
N SER A 552 11.14 -0.97 -11.30
CA SER A 552 11.40 0.29 -10.57
C SER A 552 12.59 1.04 -11.16
N TYR A 553 13.71 0.37 -11.46
CA TYR A 553 14.85 1.04 -12.11
C TYR A 553 14.49 1.61 -13.50
N PHE A 554 13.64 0.92 -14.25
CA PHE A 554 13.09 1.45 -15.51
C PHE A 554 12.33 2.77 -15.28
N GLN A 555 11.51 2.86 -14.23
CA GLN A 555 10.80 4.09 -13.87
C GLN A 555 11.77 5.19 -13.43
N GLN A 556 12.73 4.89 -12.56
CA GLN A 556 13.74 5.84 -12.10
C GLN A 556 14.52 6.46 -13.26
N ILE A 557 14.87 5.68 -14.29
CA ILE A 557 15.51 6.19 -15.50
C ILE A 557 14.58 7.18 -16.24
N ILE A 558 13.30 6.86 -16.41
CA ILE A 558 12.33 7.75 -17.07
C ILE A 558 12.11 9.04 -16.29
N TRP A 559 12.10 8.95 -14.95
CA TRP A 559 12.01 10.09 -14.06
C TRP A 559 13.29 10.90 -13.94
N GLY A 560 14.40 10.43 -14.53
CA GLY A 560 15.70 11.09 -14.45
C GLY A 560 16.36 11.00 -13.07
N LEU A 561 16.07 9.93 -12.31
CA LEU A 561 16.66 9.63 -11.00
C LEU A 561 17.80 8.61 -11.07
N TYR A 562 17.92 7.87 -12.17
CA TYR A 562 18.97 6.88 -12.37
C TYR A 562 19.58 7.03 -13.77
N HIS A 563 20.88 7.30 -13.84
CA HIS A 563 21.58 7.66 -15.10
C HIS A 563 22.61 6.63 -15.57
N LYS A 564 22.83 5.56 -14.81
CA LYS A 564 23.66 4.43 -15.24
C LYS A 564 22.79 3.46 -16.05
N PRO A 565 23.38 2.63 -16.93
CA PRO A 565 22.61 1.52 -17.50
C PRO A 565 22.26 0.52 -16.40
N TYR A 566 20.99 0.18 -16.25
CA TYR A 566 20.58 -0.95 -15.40
C TYR A 566 20.72 -2.24 -16.21
N ILE A 567 21.35 -3.27 -15.65
CA ILE A 567 21.48 -4.60 -16.26
C ILE A 567 20.57 -5.55 -15.49
N GLY A 568 19.56 -6.10 -16.16
CA GLY A 568 18.72 -7.17 -15.63
C GLY A 568 18.88 -8.44 -16.44
N VAL A 569 18.84 -9.58 -15.78
CA VAL A 569 18.95 -10.91 -16.40
C VAL A 569 17.74 -11.72 -16.02
N ARG A 570 17.01 -12.22 -17.03
CA ARG A 570 15.90 -13.14 -16.76
C ARG A 570 16.45 -14.43 -16.12
N PRO A 571 15.78 -15.00 -15.11
CA PRO A 571 16.23 -16.21 -14.42
C PRO A 571 16.69 -17.30 -15.38
N VAL A 572 18.01 -17.56 -15.39
CA VAL A 572 18.63 -18.52 -16.32
C VAL A 572 18.26 -19.96 -15.92
N THR A 573 17.90 -20.16 -14.65
CA THR A 573 17.32 -21.39 -14.09
C THR A 573 16.13 -21.91 -14.90
N HIS A 574 15.36 -21.00 -15.49
CA HIS A 574 14.19 -21.31 -16.30
C HIS A 574 14.38 -21.06 -17.80
N SER A 575 15.63 -21.08 -18.28
CA SER A 575 15.98 -20.84 -19.71
C SER A 575 15.35 -21.84 -20.70
N LYS A 576 14.78 -22.95 -20.21
CA LYS A 576 14.03 -23.95 -20.99
C LYS A 576 12.51 -23.82 -20.85
N GLU A 577 12.03 -22.90 -20.03
CA GLU A 577 10.61 -22.71 -19.77
C GLU A 577 10.11 -21.42 -20.41
N THR A 578 8.84 -21.41 -20.80
CA THR A 578 8.18 -20.19 -21.24
C THR A 578 7.26 -19.74 -20.13
N ALA A 579 7.54 -18.58 -19.54
CA ALA A 579 6.61 -17.94 -18.61
C ALA A 579 5.41 -17.36 -19.37
N LYS A 580 4.24 -17.36 -18.72
CA LYS A 580 3.11 -16.52 -19.14
C LYS A 580 3.54 -15.05 -18.98
N GLN A 581 3.15 -14.19 -19.90
CA GLN A 581 3.46 -12.75 -19.83
C GLN A 581 2.19 -11.97 -19.56
N SER A 582 2.17 -11.27 -18.43
CA SER A 582 1.14 -10.29 -18.10
C SER A 582 1.44 -8.91 -18.71
N ARG A 583 0.40 -8.12 -18.91
CA ARG A 583 0.52 -6.70 -19.26
C ARG A 583 1.00 -5.83 -18.09
N TRP A 584 0.70 -6.20 -16.86
CA TRP A 584 1.09 -5.47 -15.64
C TRP A 584 2.53 -5.75 -15.21
N ARG A 585 3.17 -6.76 -15.80
CA ARG A 585 4.59 -7.05 -15.59
C ARG A 585 5.27 -7.33 -16.91
N PHE A 586 6.14 -6.43 -17.37
CA PHE A 586 6.83 -6.61 -18.66
C PHE A 586 8.18 -7.33 -18.55
N THR A 587 8.68 -7.55 -17.33
CA THR A 587 9.94 -8.23 -17.06
C THR A 587 9.96 -8.91 -15.69
N ASN A 588 10.69 -10.01 -15.58
CA ASN A 588 11.08 -10.64 -14.30
C ASN A 588 12.60 -10.69 -14.14
N ALA A 589 13.33 -9.87 -14.90
CA ALA A 589 14.77 -9.82 -14.82
C ALA A 589 15.24 -9.31 -13.45
N ILE A 590 16.31 -9.90 -12.93
CA ILE A 590 16.99 -9.47 -11.70
C ILE A 590 18.42 -9.04 -12.01
N ASP A 591 19.01 -8.20 -11.18
CA ASP A 591 20.35 -7.65 -11.32
C ASP A 591 21.44 -8.62 -10.82
N SER A 592 21.47 -9.83 -11.40
CA SER A 592 22.49 -10.84 -11.06
C SER A 592 23.09 -11.55 -12.27
N TRP A 593 24.40 -11.82 -12.21
CA TRP A 593 25.14 -12.67 -13.13
C TRP A 593 25.65 -13.96 -12.46
N SER A 594 25.01 -14.37 -11.37
CA SER A 594 25.32 -15.58 -10.61
C SER A 594 24.35 -16.71 -10.97
N TRP A 595 24.64 -17.43 -12.06
CA TRP A 595 23.81 -18.51 -12.58
C TRP A 595 24.54 -19.86 -12.60
N GLN A 596 25.30 -20.17 -11.54
CA GLN A 596 26.12 -21.37 -11.43
C GLN A 596 25.31 -22.65 -11.73
N GLY A 597 25.90 -23.56 -12.51
CA GLY A 597 25.26 -24.80 -12.96
C GLY A 597 24.42 -24.64 -14.24
N TYR A 598 24.38 -23.44 -14.82
CA TYR A 598 23.68 -23.14 -16.07
C TYR A 598 24.62 -22.62 -17.17
N GLU A 599 25.91 -22.96 -17.10
CA GLU A 599 26.93 -22.56 -18.09
C GLU A 599 26.52 -22.97 -19.51
N GLY A 600 26.74 -22.07 -20.47
CA GLY A 600 26.37 -22.26 -21.87
C GLY A 600 24.87 -22.16 -22.18
N ARG A 601 24.00 -22.04 -21.15
CA ARG A 601 22.56 -21.79 -21.35
C ARG A 601 22.32 -20.40 -21.94
N ARG A 602 21.16 -20.26 -22.58
CA ARG A 602 20.70 -18.98 -23.14
C ARG A 602 20.26 -18.05 -22.02
N ALA A 603 20.98 -16.95 -21.83
CA ALA A 603 20.59 -15.83 -20.97
C ALA A 603 19.95 -14.71 -21.80
N VAL A 604 18.87 -14.14 -21.27
CA VAL A 604 18.24 -12.93 -21.82
C VAL A 604 18.64 -11.77 -20.92
N VAL A 605 19.53 -10.92 -21.43
CA VAL A 605 19.99 -9.71 -20.74
C VAL A 605 19.14 -8.54 -21.23
N GLU A 606 18.47 -7.86 -20.31
CA GLU A 606 17.73 -6.63 -20.53
C GLU A 606 18.55 -5.46 -20.00
N VAL A 607 18.70 -4.40 -20.80
CA VAL A 607 19.40 -3.19 -20.36
C VAL A 607 18.44 -2.01 -20.46
N PHE A 608 18.31 -1.26 -19.36
CA PHE A 608 17.54 -0.02 -19.30
C PHE A 608 18.47 1.18 -19.20
N SER A 609 18.23 2.23 -19.98
CA SER A 609 19.05 3.45 -20.00
C SER A 609 18.32 4.56 -20.77
N ASP A 610 18.60 5.81 -20.41
CA ASP A 610 18.24 7.03 -21.15
C ASP A 610 19.25 7.39 -22.26
N ALA A 611 20.35 6.65 -22.38
CA ALA A 611 21.34 6.82 -23.43
C ALA A 611 20.85 6.36 -24.82
N SER A 612 21.63 6.68 -25.85
CA SER A 612 21.26 6.39 -27.25
C SER A 612 21.64 4.96 -27.66
N TRP A 613 22.77 4.46 -27.19
CA TRP A 613 23.30 3.13 -27.52
C TRP A 613 23.87 2.43 -26.30
N ILE A 614 23.84 1.09 -26.33
CA ILE A 614 24.52 0.22 -25.38
C ILE A 614 25.47 -0.71 -26.13
N LYS A 615 26.71 -0.76 -25.67
CA LYS A 615 27.63 -1.87 -25.96
C LYS A 615 27.67 -2.80 -24.74
N LEU A 616 27.47 -4.09 -24.97
CA LEU A 616 27.50 -5.12 -23.93
C LEU A 616 28.77 -5.95 -24.08
N TYR A 617 29.51 -6.12 -22.99
CA TYR A 617 30.75 -6.91 -22.92
C TYR A 617 30.57 -8.04 -21.92
N LEU A 618 31.20 -9.19 -22.20
CA LEU A 618 31.31 -10.31 -21.27
C LEU A 618 32.78 -10.71 -21.21
N ASN A 619 33.37 -10.65 -20.02
CA ASN A 619 34.79 -10.92 -19.78
C ASN A 619 35.69 -10.12 -20.73
N GLY A 620 35.40 -8.82 -20.87
CA GLY A 620 36.11 -7.89 -21.76
C GLY A 620 35.81 -8.04 -23.26
N LYS A 621 35.10 -9.08 -23.68
CA LYS A 621 34.74 -9.30 -25.10
C LYS A 621 33.43 -8.63 -25.45
N LEU A 622 33.42 -7.81 -26.51
CA LEU A 622 32.19 -7.21 -27.05
C LEU A 622 31.23 -8.31 -27.54
N ILE A 623 30.04 -8.34 -26.95
CA ILE A 623 28.95 -9.26 -27.30
C ILE A 623 28.00 -8.63 -28.32
N GLY A 624 27.75 -7.32 -28.21
CA GLY A 624 26.93 -6.61 -29.17
C GLY A 624 26.80 -5.12 -28.90
N ASN A 625 26.31 -4.40 -29.91
CA ASN A 625 26.00 -2.97 -29.87
C ASN A 625 24.56 -2.77 -30.36
N LYS A 626 23.71 -2.11 -29.56
CA LYS A 626 22.30 -1.87 -29.91
C LYS A 626 21.86 -0.45 -29.56
N LYS A 627 21.01 0.14 -30.41
CA LYS A 627 20.23 1.33 -30.06
C LYS A 627 19.28 1.02 -28.91
N ILE A 628 19.09 1.99 -28.04
CA ILE A 628 18.01 1.99 -27.06
C ILE A 628 16.70 2.44 -27.73
N LYS A 629 15.59 1.79 -27.40
CA LYS A 629 14.25 2.19 -27.85
C LYS A 629 13.33 2.24 -26.64
N LYS A 630 12.69 3.40 -26.40
CA LYS A 630 11.84 3.63 -25.21
C LYS A 630 12.53 3.16 -23.93
N TYR A 631 13.75 3.65 -23.70
CA TYR A 631 14.58 3.39 -22.52
C TYR A 631 15.04 1.94 -22.30
N LYS A 632 14.85 1.03 -23.26
CA LYS A 632 15.29 -0.37 -23.11
C LYS A 632 15.84 -1.01 -24.37
N THR A 633 16.70 -2.00 -24.18
CA THR A 633 17.16 -2.94 -25.21
C THR A 633 17.41 -4.33 -24.61
N LYS A 634 17.63 -5.34 -25.45
CA LYS A 634 17.85 -6.73 -25.00
C LYS A 634 18.95 -7.41 -25.78
N PHE A 635 19.73 -8.26 -25.12
CA PHE A 635 20.77 -9.10 -25.69
C PHE A 635 20.49 -10.56 -25.36
N ILE A 636 20.86 -11.45 -26.27
CA ILE A 636 20.85 -12.89 -26.04
C ILE A 636 22.30 -13.32 -25.93
N VAL A 637 22.68 -13.87 -24.79
CA VAL A 637 24.06 -14.21 -24.45
C VAL A 637 24.10 -15.66 -23.99
N LYS A 638 25.17 -16.40 -24.32
CA LYS A 638 25.42 -17.68 -23.66
C LYS A 638 26.02 -17.38 -22.29
N TYR A 639 25.37 -17.84 -21.22
CA TYR A 639 25.87 -17.60 -19.87
C TYR A 639 27.27 -18.21 -19.72
N MET A 640 28.20 -17.40 -19.23
CA MET A 640 29.53 -17.81 -18.79
C MET A 640 29.86 -17.00 -17.52
N PRO A 641 30.44 -17.64 -16.49
CA PRO A 641 30.90 -16.95 -15.30
C PRO A 641 31.86 -15.80 -15.62
N GLY A 642 31.83 -14.76 -14.79
CA GLY A 642 32.74 -13.61 -14.84
C GLY A 642 31.99 -12.29 -14.77
N VAL A 643 32.38 -11.32 -15.60
CA VAL A 643 31.87 -9.94 -15.54
C VAL A 643 31.08 -9.61 -16.81
N LEU A 644 29.82 -9.24 -16.63
CA LEU A 644 28.94 -8.70 -17.66
C LEU A 644 28.87 -7.17 -17.52
N GLU A 645 29.36 -6.43 -18.51
CA GLU A 645 29.44 -4.97 -18.47
C GLU A 645 28.57 -4.34 -19.57
N ALA A 646 27.79 -3.31 -19.21
CA ALA A 646 27.05 -2.48 -20.14
C ALA A 646 27.63 -1.05 -20.16
N VAL A 647 28.03 -0.59 -21.34
CA VAL A 647 28.59 0.75 -21.56
C VAL A 647 27.60 1.56 -22.39
N ALA A 648 27.16 2.69 -21.84
CA ALA A 648 26.18 3.60 -22.41
C ALA A 648 26.85 4.72 -23.20
N TYR A 649 26.29 5.01 -24.37
CA TYR A 649 26.79 6.03 -25.29
C TYR A 649 25.69 6.99 -25.72
N ASP A 650 26.05 8.26 -25.89
CA ASP A 650 25.17 9.30 -26.43
C ASP A 650 25.04 9.24 -27.97
N ASN A 651 24.43 10.28 -28.56
CA ASN A 651 24.31 10.41 -30.01
C ASN A 651 25.64 10.71 -30.73
N ASN A 652 26.60 11.32 -30.02
CA ASN A 652 27.95 11.60 -30.53
C ASN A 652 28.86 10.36 -30.47
N LYS A 653 28.36 9.25 -29.93
CA LYS A 653 29.10 8.00 -29.68
C LYS A 653 30.18 8.16 -28.61
N GLU A 654 30.01 9.11 -27.70
CA GLU A 654 30.84 9.27 -26.51
C GLU A 654 30.25 8.43 -25.38
N GLU A 655 31.12 7.84 -24.56
CA GLU A 655 30.70 7.09 -23.38
C GLU A 655 30.18 8.06 -22.31
N VAL A 656 28.96 7.82 -21.82
CA VAL A 656 28.34 8.64 -20.77
C VAL A 656 28.29 7.97 -19.41
N SER A 657 28.19 6.63 -19.38
CA SER A 657 28.16 5.86 -18.13
C SER A 657 28.35 4.37 -18.40
N ARG A 658 28.63 3.60 -17.34
CA ARG A 658 28.72 2.13 -17.40
C ARG A 658 28.23 1.50 -16.10
N SER A 659 27.89 0.21 -16.20
CA SER A 659 27.59 -0.65 -15.06
C SER A 659 28.05 -2.08 -15.35
N PHE A 660 28.18 -2.90 -14.30
CA PHE A 660 28.54 -4.29 -14.44
C PHE A 660 27.81 -5.16 -13.43
N LEU A 661 27.69 -6.45 -13.76
CA LEU A 661 27.30 -7.53 -12.86
C LEU A 661 28.44 -8.57 -12.85
N GLU A 662 28.68 -9.17 -11.70
CA GLU A 662 29.74 -10.16 -11.51
C GLU A 662 29.15 -11.47 -10.99
N THR A 663 29.74 -12.60 -11.41
CA THR A 663 29.41 -13.92 -10.89
C THR A 663 29.99 -14.09 -9.48
N SER A 664 29.15 -14.49 -8.53
CA SER A 664 29.56 -14.87 -7.18
C SER A 664 30.54 -16.06 -7.15
N GLY A 665 31.32 -16.14 -6.08
CA GLY A 665 32.18 -17.28 -5.76
C GLY A 665 31.40 -18.58 -5.51
N ASP A 666 32.12 -19.69 -5.38
CA ASP A 666 31.54 -21.03 -5.35
C ASP A 666 30.80 -21.35 -4.05
N GLU A 667 31.34 -20.95 -2.89
CA GLU A 667 30.71 -21.22 -1.59
C GLU A 667 29.43 -20.42 -1.40
N THR A 668 28.43 -21.02 -0.74
CA THR A 668 27.15 -20.37 -0.42
C THR A 668 27.07 -20.13 1.07
N VAL A 669 26.75 -18.90 1.46
CA VAL A 669 26.60 -18.42 2.83
C VAL A 669 25.20 -17.83 3.04
N LEU A 670 24.67 -17.98 4.26
CA LEU A 670 23.48 -17.26 4.71
C LEU A 670 23.87 -15.85 5.17
N THR A 671 23.48 -14.84 4.39
CA THR A 671 23.56 -13.44 4.80
C THR A 671 22.24 -13.05 5.48
N VAL A 672 22.31 -12.75 6.78
CA VAL A 672 21.17 -12.42 7.64
C VAL A 672 21.43 -11.04 8.24
N LEU A 673 20.65 -10.04 7.85
CA LEU A 673 20.92 -8.63 8.16
C LEU A 673 19.69 -7.93 8.75
N PRO A 674 19.54 -7.87 10.08
CA PRO A 674 18.50 -7.08 10.72
C PRO A 674 18.51 -5.62 10.26
N GLU A 675 17.34 -5.09 9.87
CA GLU A 675 17.19 -3.68 9.48
C GLU A 675 17.24 -2.73 10.69
N LYS A 676 17.05 -3.26 11.91
CA LYS A 676 17.20 -2.54 13.18
C LYS A 676 18.12 -3.31 14.12
N LYS A 677 18.77 -2.57 15.04
CA LYS A 677 19.59 -3.15 16.12
C LYS A 677 18.86 -3.21 17.46
N SER A 678 17.82 -2.39 17.63
CA SER A 678 17.04 -2.30 18.86
C SER A 678 15.56 -2.09 18.57
N LEU A 679 14.74 -2.58 19.48
CA LEU A 679 13.28 -2.43 19.55
C LEU A 679 12.88 -1.95 20.95
N TYR A 680 11.64 -1.50 21.12
CA TYR A 680 11.05 -1.22 22.42
C TYR A 680 10.15 -2.35 22.90
N ALA A 681 10.12 -2.57 24.22
CA ALA A 681 9.32 -3.57 24.90
C ALA A 681 7.81 -3.21 24.95
N ASN A 682 7.22 -2.85 23.82
CA ASN A 682 5.84 -2.39 23.69
C ASN A 682 4.92 -3.42 23.02
N GLY A 683 5.45 -4.57 22.61
CA GLY A 683 4.66 -5.55 21.87
C GLY A 683 4.22 -5.10 20.47
N GLN A 684 4.72 -4.00 19.91
CA GLN A 684 4.33 -3.45 18.60
C GLN A 684 5.53 -3.31 17.66
N ASP A 685 6.71 -2.99 18.18
CA ASP A 685 7.93 -2.79 17.41
C ASP A 685 8.32 -4.05 16.60
N LEU A 686 8.73 -3.84 15.36
CA LEU A 686 9.18 -4.87 14.43
C LEU A 686 10.63 -4.65 13.99
N CYS A 687 11.38 -5.75 13.90
CA CYS A 687 12.61 -5.83 13.13
C CYS A 687 12.42 -6.74 11.92
N PHE A 688 12.60 -6.17 10.73
CA PHE A 688 12.70 -6.93 9.49
C PHE A 688 14.11 -7.49 9.34
N VAL A 689 14.21 -8.78 9.03
CA VAL A 689 15.50 -9.50 8.91
C VAL A 689 15.54 -10.21 7.54
N PRO A 690 15.98 -9.51 6.49
CA PRO A 690 16.30 -10.12 5.20
C PRO A 690 17.28 -11.29 5.34
N ILE A 691 16.99 -12.37 4.61
CA ILE A 691 17.79 -13.59 4.53
C ILE A 691 18.12 -13.84 3.06
N MET A 692 19.41 -13.83 2.73
CA MET A 692 19.89 -13.95 1.34
C MET A 692 20.95 -15.05 1.23
N LEU A 693 20.90 -15.80 0.13
CA LEU A 693 22.00 -16.66 -0.29
C LEU A 693 23.05 -15.83 -1.03
N THR A 694 24.27 -15.78 -0.50
CA THR A 694 25.40 -15.05 -1.07
C THR A 694 26.64 -15.93 -1.10
N ASP A 695 27.74 -15.43 -1.67
CA ASP A 695 29.08 -15.91 -1.33
C ASP A 695 29.63 -15.18 -0.08
N GLU A 696 30.89 -15.44 0.27
CA GLU A 696 31.60 -14.79 1.38
C GLU A 696 31.82 -13.28 1.17
N ALA A 697 31.85 -12.82 -0.08
CA ALA A 697 31.99 -11.40 -0.43
C ALA A 697 30.63 -10.67 -0.43
N GLY A 698 29.53 -11.39 -0.20
CA GLY A 698 28.18 -10.84 -0.21
C GLY A 698 27.55 -10.76 -1.61
N VAL A 699 28.16 -11.36 -2.64
CA VAL A 699 27.59 -11.40 -3.99
C VAL A 699 26.43 -12.40 -4.03
N TYR A 700 25.28 -11.92 -4.50
CA TYR A 700 24.00 -12.64 -4.49
C TYR A 700 23.96 -13.89 -5.39
N LYS A 701 23.32 -14.97 -4.90
CA LYS A 701 23.19 -16.31 -5.52
C LYS A 701 21.72 -16.71 -5.76
N PRO A 702 21.08 -16.21 -6.84
CA PRO A 702 19.67 -16.49 -7.13
C PRO A 702 19.40 -17.84 -7.81
N ALA A 703 20.43 -18.55 -8.25
CA ALA A 703 20.28 -19.77 -9.06
C ALA A 703 19.78 -20.99 -8.28
N ARG A 704 19.71 -20.89 -6.96
CA ARG A 704 19.34 -21.98 -6.05
C ARG A 704 18.41 -21.43 -4.97
N ASP A 705 17.43 -22.25 -4.62
CA ASP A 705 16.60 -22.07 -3.43
C ASP A 705 16.89 -23.15 -2.40
N VAL A 706 16.70 -22.81 -1.12
CA VAL A 706 16.85 -23.72 0.02
C VAL A 706 15.72 -23.51 1.02
N SER A 707 15.38 -24.59 1.73
CA SER A 707 14.50 -24.49 2.90
C SER A 707 15.27 -23.92 4.08
N ILE A 708 14.78 -22.82 4.64
CA ILE A 708 15.35 -22.17 5.83
C ILE A 708 14.46 -22.41 7.03
N GLN A 709 15.09 -22.55 8.20
CA GLN A 709 14.41 -22.57 9.49
C GLN A 709 14.90 -21.39 10.34
N VAL A 710 13.97 -20.68 10.96
CA VAL A 710 14.25 -19.54 11.84
C VAL A 710 13.83 -19.86 13.27
N GLN A 711 14.77 -19.75 14.22
CA GLN A 711 14.49 -19.88 15.64
C GLN A 711 14.69 -18.54 16.33
N VAL A 712 13.73 -18.16 17.18
CA VAL A 712 13.77 -16.91 17.94
C VAL A 712 13.72 -17.25 19.42
N LYS A 713 14.66 -16.70 20.19
CA LYS A 713 14.72 -16.86 21.66
C LYS A 713 14.86 -15.51 22.33
N GLY A 714 14.27 -15.36 23.52
CA GLY A 714 14.41 -14.18 24.36
C GLY A 714 13.22 -13.23 24.29
N ALA A 715 13.47 -11.93 24.28
CA ALA A 715 12.49 -10.87 24.49
C ALA A 715 11.57 -10.55 23.29
N GLY A 716 11.28 -11.52 22.43
CA GLY A 716 10.49 -11.32 21.22
C GLY A 716 10.11 -12.62 20.54
N VAL A 717 9.34 -12.52 19.46
CA VAL A 717 8.75 -13.64 18.74
C VAL A 717 8.94 -13.52 17.23
N LEU A 718 8.92 -14.66 16.53
CA LEU A 718 8.80 -14.68 15.07
C LEU A 718 7.36 -14.31 14.70
N GLN A 719 7.17 -13.14 14.10
CA GLN A 719 5.86 -12.66 13.66
C GLN A 719 5.48 -13.20 12.28
N ALA A 720 6.45 -13.30 11.37
CA ALA A 720 6.25 -13.88 10.05
C ALA A 720 7.57 -14.39 9.44
N LEU A 721 7.48 -15.37 8.55
CA LEU A 721 8.57 -15.84 7.69
C LEU A 721 8.01 -16.12 6.29
N GLY A 722 8.62 -15.55 5.25
CA GLY A 722 8.20 -15.83 3.89
C GLY A 722 9.16 -15.36 2.81
N SER A 723 8.83 -15.68 1.56
CA SER A 723 9.54 -15.23 0.36
C SER A 723 8.60 -14.54 -0.63
N ALA A 724 9.14 -13.96 -1.68
CA ALA A 724 8.34 -13.32 -2.74
C ALA A 724 7.80 -14.29 -3.80
N LEU A 725 7.80 -15.61 -3.54
CA LEU A 725 7.26 -16.58 -4.48
C LEU A 725 5.73 -16.44 -4.59
N CYS A 726 5.26 -15.91 -5.73
CA CYS A 726 3.83 -15.64 -5.93
C CYS A 726 2.95 -16.91 -6.03
N LYS A 727 3.54 -18.11 -6.11
CA LYS A 727 2.84 -19.38 -6.28
C LYS A 727 3.41 -20.42 -5.32
N THR A 728 2.75 -20.62 -4.20
CA THR A 728 3.17 -21.53 -3.12
C THR A 728 1.97 -21.96 -2.28
N ASP A 729 2.07 -23.10 -1.60
CA ASP A 729 1.14 -23.55 -0.56
C ASP A 729 1.68 -23.31 0.86
N GLU A 730 2.88 -22.72 0.96
CA GLU A 730 3.47 -22.32 2.24
C GLU A 730 2.67 -21.21 2.92
N VAL A 731 2.90 -21.04 4.22
CA VAL A 731 2.20 -20.11 5.09
C VAL A 731 3.21 -19.28 5.87
N PHE A 732 2.85 -18.05 6.22
CA PHE A 732 3.80 -17.10 6.79
C PHE A 732 3.93 -17.16 8.32
N ASN A 733 3.07 -17.93 8.99
CA ASN A 733 3.03 -18.07 10.45
C ASN A 733 3.82 -19.30 10.96
N GLN A 734 4.68 -19.88 10.13
CA GLN A 734 5.54 -21.00 10.48
C GLN A 734 7.00 -20.56 10.59
N ASN A 735 7.83 -21.41 11.18
CA ASN A 735 9.25 -21.15 11.35
C ASN A 735 10.14 -21.78 10.27
N VAL A 736 9.54 -22.36 9.23
CA VAL A 736 10.20 -22.93 8.06
C VAL A 736 9.57 -22.36 6.80
N HIS A 737 10.40 -21.97 5.84
CA HIS A 737 9.96 -21.51 4.54
C HIS A 737 11.08 -21.70 3.51
N ASP A 738 10.74 -21.90 2.25
CA ASP A 738 11.71 -21.92 1.16
C ASP A 738 12.08 -20.51 0.71
N THR A 739 13.36 -20.27 0.43
CA THR A 739 13.78 -19.05 -0.27
C THR A 739 13.16 -19.01 -1.68
N TYR A 740 13.07 -17.82 -2.23
CA TYR A 740 12.73 -17.60 -3.64
C TYR A 740 13.85 -16.82 -4.32
N GLN A 741 14.48 -17.45 -5.33
CA GLN A 741 15.71 -16.94 -5.93
C GLN A 741 16.75 -16.62 -4.84
N GLY A 742 16.90 -17.47 -3.83
CA GLY A 742 17.83 -17.28 -2.71
C GLY A 742 17.44 -16.17 -1.72
N HIS A 743 16.24 -15.58 -1.79
CA HIS A 743 15.77 -14.56 -0.85
C HIS A 743 14.57 -15.01 0.00
N ALA A 744 14.58 -14.63 1.27
CA ALA A 744 13.44 -14.71 2.19
C ALA A 744 13.51 -13.56 3.21
N LEU A 745 12.46 -13.41 4.01
CA LEU A 745 12.33 -12.38 5.03
C LEU A 745 11.73 -12.98 6.29
N ALA A 746 12.42 -12.79 7.42
CA ALA A 746 11.84 -12.99 8.75
C ALA A 746 11.43 -11.64 9.34
N VAL A 747 10.32 -11.60 10.05
CA VAL A 747 9.88 -10.42 10.83
C VAL A 747 9.83 -10.81 12.30
N ILE A 748 10.54 -10.04 13.11
CA ILE A 748 10.66 -10.25 14.56
C ILE A 748 9.85 -9.17 15.26
N ARG A 749 8.93 -9.56 16.14
CA ARG A 749 8.13 -8.65 16.95
C ARG A 749 8.66 -8.62 18.38
N ALA A 750 8.83 -7.43 18.95
CA ALA A 750 9.22 -7.27 20.33
C ALA A 750 8.15 -7.84 21.28
N GLY A 751 8.59 -8.33 22.44
CA GLY A 751 7.69 -8.63 23.56
C GLY A 751 7.38 -7.39 24.40
N TYR A 752 6.87 -7.62 25.60
CA TYR A 752 6.56 -6.57 26.60
C TYR A 752 7.61 -6.45 27.71
N LEU A 753 8.72 -7.18 27.59
CA LEU A 753 9.81 -7.14 28.56
C LEU A 753 11.10 -6.77 27.83
N PRO A 754 11.96 -5.92 28.44
CA PRO A 754 13.27 -5.64 27.89
C PRO A 754 14.16 -6.90 27.94
N GLY A 755 15.19 -6.92 27.11
CA GLY A 755 16.16 -8.02 27.06
C GLY A 755 16.79 -8.16 25.68
N LYS A 756 17.26 -9.37 25.36
CA LYS A 756 17.85 -9.67 24.06
C LYS A 756 16.96 -10.62 23.29
N ILE A 757 16.94 -10.46 21.97
CA ILE A 757 16.40 -11.43 21.03
C ILE A 757 17.57 -12.04 20.28
N ARG A 758 17.69 -13.37 20.31
CA ARG A 758 18.60 -14.13 19.44
C ARG A 758 17.80 -14.77 18.33
N VAL A 759 18.17 -14.47 17.09
CA VAL A 759 17.59 -15.06 15.88
C VAL A 759 18.63 -15.96 15.24
N THR A 760 18.31 -17.25 15.12
CA THR A 760 19.15 -18.26 14.47
C THR A 760 18.49 -18.69 13.18
N VAL A 761 19.19 -18.55 12.05
CA VAL A 761 18.75 -19.02 10.73
C VAL A 761 19.61 -20.20 10.30
N SER A 762 18.98 -21.31 9.92
CA SER A 762 19.67 -22.52 9.49
C SER A 762 19.11 -23.05 8.16
N ALA A 763 19.98 -23.61 7.33
CA ALA A 763 19.62 -24.31 6.10
C ALA A 763 20.49 -25.56 5.92
N SER A 764 19.95 -26.61 5.31
CA SER A 764 20.70 -27.86 5.13
C SER A 764 21.95 -27.65 4.26
N GLY A 765 23.11 -28.06 4.77
CA GLY A 765 24.39 -27.94 4.09
C GLY A 765 24.98 -26.53 4.03
N ILE A 766 24.44 -25.57 4.79
CA ILE A 766 24.98 -24.21 4.91
C ILE A 766 25.14 -23.91 6.42
N PRO A 767 26.28 -23.37 6.88
CA PRO A 767 26.45 -22.98 8.28
C PRO A 767 25.34 -22.03 8.75
N ALA A 768 24.79 -22.31 9.93
CA ALA A 768 23.75 -21.47 10.53
C ALA A 768 24.31 -20.08 10.88
N LYS A 769 23.45 -19.07 10.85
CA LYS A 769 23.78 -17.68 11.17
C LYS A 769 22.95 -17.19 12.34
N ASP A 770 23.62 -16.59 13.31
CA ASP A 770 23.01 -15.92 14.45
C ASP A 770 23.09 -14.40 14.31
N VAL A 771 22.03 -13.72 14.72
CA VAL A 771 21.99 -12.27 14.92
C VAL A 771 21.28 -11.93 16.22
N GLU A 772 21.68 -10.82 16.84
CA GLU A 772 21.09 -10.32 18.09
C GLU A 772 20.39 -8.97 17.85
N ILE A 773 19.26 -8.78 18.53
CA ILE A 773 18.50 -7.53 18.57
C ILE A 773 18.23 -7.19 20.04
N GLU A 774 18.49 -5.96 20.44
CA GLU A 774 18.21 -5.48 21.80
C GLU A 774 16.74 -5.04 21.93
N VAL A 775 16.12 -5.29 23.08
CA VAL A 775 14.78 -4.81 23.43
C VAL A 775 14.90 -3.90 24.64
N LEU A 776 14.64 -2.62 24.43
CA LEU A 776 14.77 -1.55 25.40
C LEU A 776 13.45 -1.34 26.16
N ASN A 777 13.54 -0.72 27.34
CA ASN A 777 12.34 -0.24 28.02
C ASN A 777 11.65 0.83 27.18
N VAL A 778 10.32 0.82 27.20
CA VAL A 778 9.52 1.95 26.71
C VAL A 778 9.85 3.14 27.60
N VAL A 779 10.36 4.23 27.02
CA VAL A 779 10.48 5.49 27.76
C VAL A 779 9.07 6.07 27.83
N GLY A 780 8.55 6.23 29.04
CA GLY A 780 7.17 6.63 29.31
C GLY A 780 6.85 8.07 28.92
#